data_AF-A0A6F9DUW9-F1
#
_entry.id   AF-A0A6F9DUW9-F1
#
_cell.length_a   1.000
_cell.length_b   1.000
_cell.length_c   1.000
_cell.angle_alpha   90.00
_cell.angle_beta   90.00
_cell.angle_gamma   90.00
#
_symmetry.space_group_name_H-M   'P 1'
#
loop_
_entity.id
_entity.type
_entity.pdbx_description
1 polymer ?
#
loop_
_entity_poly.entity_id
_entity_poly.type
_entity_poly.pdbx_seq_one_letter_code
_entity_poly.pdbx_strand_id
1 'polypeptide(L)'
;MLLKFFNCTKLAHFITYRKLPASCHFIVSNIAMSRRSSSSDLLVKSVELFKDETTKKHFTSDYETQEMVFRRGFPFKMMITLSRELKATETVEFELRMGGRPMVHHGSLIRLPRIDPKPDEDNVGHNLLASVGDIITVEIHTSAKTTGVGQWLLAMRPYDGRRRLPLVSVTNDIIAVFNPWSKYDPVYLGNESWREEYVLNEQGLQFYGNARRIGQMDWYFGQFEAVVMKACLKLLESRAIRYRDHSDPVELSRHMSALVNSNDDAGVLIGNWSGDYEDGKSPGDWVGSVAILKQYLETGPVKYGQCWVFSGVLTTVLRCFGMPARSVTNFESAHDTDSNLAVDYRFDKSGKSLDNDDSIWNFHVWNDVWMAREDLPEGYGGWQALDATPQEVSDRKFQCGPMPLHAIKEGELGYNYDGLFIYAEVNGSKRYWQQTDTPDEWEDLGADTHSIGKNISTKALNGFTREDVTSQYKYKEGSKEEELSFKIARKFGKFEYIAKKETKPLVKFSTDLPEAVEFGKDINFTVKFENLTKSSQSIFLSAVGKTMQYNGSIVAQIMDQDFTATLPASKSHQFTISLPVSKYLGSVKENNSVKFFFMGGVTGTQSIAHQEVVDFTKPALKIEVPSSAKLGKPVKVKVSFTNPLSIALDGGVFTFEGAGVKDAVTKTVGKVKPKGLCSAEVSIQPRKLGIRRLIVGFSSKNLQGVQGSTEINVS
;
A
#
# COMPACT_ATOMS: atom_id res chain seq x y z
N MET A 1 36.96 55.71 30.04
CA MET A 1 36.76 56.84 30.98
C MET A 1 35.49 56.55 31.76
N LEU A 2 35.55 56.44 33.11
CA LEU A 2 34.44 56.21 34.08
C LEU A 2 33.48 55.00 33.82
N LEU A 3 33.48 53.95 34.67
CA LEU A 3 32.69 53.75 35.92
C LEU A 3 31.16 53.49 35.68
N LYS A 4 30.44 52.55 36.32
CA LYS A 4 30.80 51.42 37.24
C LYS A 4 29.58 50.47 37.50
N PHE A 5 29.84 49.16 37.63
CA PHE A 5 29.12 48.11 38.41
C PHE A 5 27.62 47.84 38.06
N PHE A 6 27.00 46.67 38.26
CA PHE A 6 27.26 45.41 39.00
C PHE A 6 27.27 44.20 38.00
N ASN A 7 28.02 43.09 38.06
CA ASN A 7 28.42 42.12 39.12
C ASN A 7 27.27 41.43 39.87
N CYS A 8 27.04 40.11 39.85
CA CYS A 8 27.54 38.93 39.11
C CYS A 8 26.33 37.94 39.00
N THR A 9 26.31 36.67 38.54
CA THR A 9 27.23 35.61 38.04
C THR A 9 26.29 34.65 37.22
N LYS A 10 26.60 33.82 36.20
CA LYS A 10 27.70 32.90 35.82
C LYS A 10 27.98 31.80 36.87
N LEU A 11 28.10 30.50 36.56
CA LEU A 11 28.31 29.78 35.30
C LEU A 11 27.80 28.32 35.42
N ALA A 12 27.93 27.51 34.35
CA ALA A 12 27.96 26.04 34.32
C ALA A 12 26.63 25.25 34.53
N HIS A 13 26.42 24.10 33.88
CA HIS A 13 26.91 23.62 32.56
C HIS A 13 25.97 22.53 31.99
N PHE A 14 26.18 22.16 30.73
CA PHE A 14 25.52 21.04 30.02
C PHE A 14 25.30 19.77 30.85
N ILE A 15 24.05 19.29 30.96
CA ILE A 15 23.70 17.87 31.10
C ILE A 15 22.55 17.53 30.15
N THR A 16 22.60 16.34 29.55
CA THR A 16 21.77 15.86 28.44
C THR A 16 20.25 15.86 28.69
N TYR A 17 19.49 16.37 27.71
CA TYR A 17 18.07 16.03 27.53
C TYR A 17 17.92 14.55 27.11
N ARG A 18 17.79 13.63 28.08
CA ARG A 18 17.25 12.29 27.81
C ARG A 18 15.73 12.36 27.77
N LYS A 19 15.12 11.86 26.69
CA LYS A 19 13.66 11.62 26.62
C LYS A 19 13.27 10.64 27.75
N LEU A 20 12.33 11.04 28.60
CA LEU A 20 11.62 10.10 29.48
C LEU A 20 10.43 9.50 28.72
N PRO A 21 10.07 8.23 28.95
CA PRO A 21 8.88 7.62 28.34
C PRO A 21 7.59 8.23 28.90
N ALA A 22 6.49 8.15 28.13
CA ALA A 22 5.21 8.76 28.45
C ALA A 22 4.62 8.32 29.82
N SER A 23 4.97 7.11 30.29
CA SER A 23 4.61 6.58 31.61
C SER A 23 5.03 7.49 32.78
N CYS A 24 6.06 8.32 32.63
CA CYS A 24 6.50 9.22 33.70
C CYS A 24 5.60 10.45 33.90
N HIS A 25 4.76 10.84 32.94
CA HIS A 25 3.82 11.98 33.13
C HIS A 25 2.67 11.65 34.10
N PHE A 26 2.32 10.38 34.29
CA PHE A 26 1.25 9.94 35.18
C PHE A 26 1.55 10.09 36.68
N ILE A 27 2.84 10.20 37.06
CA ILE A 27 3.24 10.36 38.46
C ILE A 27 3.16 11.83 38.88
N VAL A 28 3.53 12.76 37.99
CA VAL A 28 3.58 14.20 38.31
C VAL A 28 2.18 14.83 38.37
N SER A 29 1.24 14.38 37.54
CA SER A 29 -0.15 14.86 37.56
C SER A 29 -0.89 14.52 38.85
N ASN A 30 -0.72 13.30 39.38
CA ASN A 30 -1.37 12.84 40.61
C ASN A 30 -0.83 13.54 41.88
N ILE A 31 0.43 13.95 41.90
CA ILE A 31 1.03 14.67 43.05
C ILE A 31 0.53 16.13 43.12
N ALA A 32 0.17 16.74 42.00
CA ALA A 32 -0.31 18.14 41.94
C ALA A 32 -1.80 18.33 42.31
N MET A 33 -2.58 17.25 42.49
CA MET A 33 -4.01 17.30 42.83
C MET A 33 -4.37 16.73 44.22
N SER A 34 -3.43 16.73 45.16
CA SER A 34 -3.74 16.47 46.59
C SER A 34 -4.47 17.65 47.26
N ARG A 35 -5.66 17.99 46.76
CA ARG A 35 -6.70 18.66 47.55
C ARG A 35 -7.51 17.58 48.24
N ARG A 36 -7.69 17.68 49.56
CA ARG A 36 -8.39 16.70 50.40
C ARG A 36 -9.67 16.20 49.73
N SER A 37 -9.68 14.95 49.26
CA SER A 37 -10.91 14.28 48.87
C SER A 37 -11.79 14.10 50.11
N SER A 38 -13.07 14.41 49.97
CA SER A 38 -14.07 14.22 51.01
C SER A 38 -14.71 12.84 50.84
N SER A 39 -15.13 12.21 51.94
CA SER A 39 -15.79 10.89 51.89
C SER A 39 -17.15 10.88 51.18
N SER A 40 -17.63 12.04 50.71
CA SER A 40 -18.81 12.21 49.86
C SER A 40 -18.54 12.06 48.36
N ASP A 41 -17.28 12.16 47.92
CA ASP A 41 -16.94 12.27 46.50
C ASP A 41 -17.15 10.94 45.75
N LEU A 42 -17.80 11.03 44.59
CA LEU A 42 -18.09 9.87 43.75
C LEU A 42 -16.85 9.53 42.92
N LEU A 43 -16.36 8.29 43.05
CA LEU A 43 -15.21 7.76 42.31
C LEU A 43 -15.60 6.45 41.63
N VAL A 44 -14.83 6.00 40.64
CA VAL A 44 -14.91 4.64 40.09
C VAL A 44 -13.92 3.76 40.85
N LYS A 45 -14.38 2.61 41.36
CA LYS A 45 -13.56 1.55 41.99
C LYS A 45 -13.02 0.56 40.94
N SER A 46 -13.88 0.15 40.00
CA SER A 46 -13.58 -0.87 38.98
C SER A 46 -14.59 -0.79 37.83
N VAL A 47 -14.22 -1.32 36.67
CA VAL A 47 -15.07 -1.42 35.48
C VAL A 47 -14.94 -2.82 34.89
N GLU A 48 -16.06 -3.43 34.51
CA GLU A 48 -16.12 -4.64 33.69
C GLU A 48 -16.70 -4.25 32.33
N LEU A 49 -16.01 -4.60 31.24
CA LEU A 49 -16.32 -4.19 29.86
C LEU A 49 -16.97 -5.31 29.02
N PHE A 50 -17.13 -6.51 29.58
CA PHE A 50 -17.61 -7.71 28.89
C PHE A 50 -16.86 -7.97 27.58
N LYS A 51 -15.54 -7.78 27.59
CA LYS A 51 -14.69 -7.67 26.39
C LYS A 51 -14.93 -8.80 25.38
N ASP A 52 -15.01 -10.04 25.84
CA ASP A 52 -15.16 -11.21 24.96
C ASP A 52 -16.55 -11.26 24.28
N GLU A 53 -17.59 -10.80 24.96
CA GLU A 53 -18.94 -10.68 24.38
C GLU A 53 -19.00 -9.50 23.39
N THR A 54 -18.49 -8.33 23.79
CA THR A 54 -18.47 -7.12 22.98
C THR A 54 -17.65 -7.31 21.71
N THR A 55 -16.39 -7.74 21.83
CA THR A 55 -15.51 -7.90 20.66
C THR A 55 -16.01 -8.95 19.67
N LYS A 56 -16.65 -10.02 20.15
CA LYS A 56 -17.33 -11.01 19.29
C LYS A 56 -18.51 -10.39 18.54
N LYS A 57 -19.33 -9.57 19.20
CA LYS A 57 -20.47 -8.86 18.57
C LYS A 57 -20.05 -7.76 17.60
N HIS A 58 -18.91 -7.13 17.82
CA HIS A 58 -18.39 -6.06 16.96
C HIS A 58 -17.44 -6.57 15.87
N PHE A 59 -17.23 -7.88 15.70
CA PHE A 59 -16.27 -8.45 14.73
C PHE A 59 -14.85 -7.87 14.92
N THR A 60 -14.38 -7.88 16.18
CA THR A 60 -13.09 -7.34 16.65
C THR A 60 -12.38 -8.29 17.62
N SER A 61 -12.79 -9.55 17.73
CA SER A 61 -12.19 -10.54 18.65
C SER A 61 -10.76 -10.96 18.31
N ASP A 62 -10.32 -10.80 17.07
CA ASP A 62 -8.98 -11.23 16.62
C ASP A 62 -7.86 -10.23 16.99
N TYR A 63 -8.19 -8.98 17.33
CA TYR A 63 -7.20 -7.96 17.74
C TYR A 63 -6.49 -8.39 19.03
N GLU A 64 -5.16 -8.62 18.95
CA GLU A 64 -4.35 -9.09 20.08
C GLU A 64 -4.01 -7.98 21.12
N THR A 65 -4.90 -7.01 21.28
CA THR A 65 -4.75 -5.85 22.18
C THR A 65 -5.25 -6.15 23.59
N GLN A 66 -4.79 -5.39 24.59
CA GLN A 66 -5.32 -5.49 25.96
C GLN A 66 -6.63 -4.71 26.08
N GLU A 67 -6.67 -3.57 25.40
CA GLU A 67 -7.80 -2.71 25.12
C GLU A 67 -8.94 -3.47 24.40
N MET A 68 -10.18 -3.05 24.63
CA MET A 68 -11.37 -3.49 23.91
C MET A 68 -11.53 -2.65 22.63
N VAL A 69 -11.27 -3.26 21.49
CA VAL A 69 -11.54 -2.67 20.17
C VAL A 69 -13.03 -2.81 19.86
N PHE A 70 -13.71 -1.70 19.57
CA PHE A 70 -15.14 -1.69 19.24
C PHE A 70 -15.40 -0.91 17.94
N ARG A 71 -16.30 -1.44 17.10
CA ARG A 71 -16.79 -0.71 15.92
C ARG A 71 -17.78 0.38 16.33
N ARG A 72 -17.61 1.61 15.82
CA ARG A 72 -18.51 2.75 16.01
C ARG A 72 -19.92 2.45 15.48
N GLY A 73 -20.96 3.13 15.97
CA GLY A 73 -22.36 2.82 15.58
C GLY A 73 -22.96 1.58 16.23
N PHE A 74 -22.15 0.69 16.82
CA PHE A 74 -22.64 -0.46 17.60
C PHE A 74 -22.57 -0.17 19.11
N PRO A 75 -23.58 -0.57 19.89
CA PRO A 75 -23.59 -0.34 21.32
C PRO A 75 -22.88 -1.44 22.11
N PHE A 76 -22.18 -1.04 23.18
CA PHE A 76 -21.49 -1.96 24.09
C PHE A 76 -21.86 -1.71 25.55
N LYS A 77 -21.78 -2.75 26.38
CA LYS A 77 -22.19 -2.72 27.79
C LYS A 77 -21.00 -2.66 28.73
N MET A 78 -21.22 -2.15 29.93
CA MET A 78 -20.27 -2.25 31.04
C MET A 78 -20.96 -2.19 32.40
N MET A 79 -20.33 -2.77 33.41
CA MET A 79 -20.63 -2.53 34.81
C MET A 79 -19.56 -1.61 35.40
N ILE A 80 -19.99 -0.59 36.14
CA ILE A 80 -19.11 0.37 36.81
C ILE A 80 -19.40 0.29 38.30
N THR A 81 -18.41 -0.13 39.09
CA THR A 81 -18.47 -0.09 40.56
C THR A 81 -17.98 1.29 41.01
N LEU A 82 -18.78 1.96 41.82
CA LEU A 82 -18.58 3.33 42.30
C LEU A 82 -18.05 3.35 43.74
N SER A 83 -17.60 4.50 44.26
CA SER A 83 -17.20 4.62 45.67
C SER A 83 -18.37 4.35 46.63
N ARG A 84 -19.59 4.69 46.20
CA ARG A 84 -20.87 4.57 46.90
C ARG A 84 -22.02 4.51 45.89
N GLU A 85 -23.21 4.17 46.36
CA GLU A 85 -24.47 4.30 45.62
C GLU A 85 -24.73 5.73 45.14
N LEU A 86 -25.38 5.86 43.98
CA LEU A 86 -25.91 7.12 43.45
C LEU A 86 -27.13 7.54 44.28
N LYS A 87 -27.16 8.79 44.75
CA LYS A 87 -28.35 9.31 45.45
C LYS A 87 -29.51 9.45 44.46
N ALA A 88 -30.75 9.40 44.96
CA ALA A 88 -31.95 9.60 44.13
C ALA A 88 -32.03 10.98 43.42
N THR A 89 -31.22 11.97 43.84
CA THR A 89 -31.07 13.27 43.16
C THR A 89 -29.85 13.37 42.25
N GLU A 90 -29.01 12.33 42.19
CA GLU A 90 -27.80 12.30 41.38
C GLU A 90 -28.07 11.61 40.04
N THR A 91 -27.70 12.28 38.94
CA THR A 91 -27.70 11.69 37.59
C THR A 91 -26.29 11.67 37.03
N VAL A 92 -26.08 10.92 35.95
CA VAL A 92 -24.80 10.80 35.26
C VAL A 92 -24.97 11.08 33.77
N GLU A 93 -24.00 11.79 33.19
CA GLU A 93 -23.75 11.86 31.75
C GLU A 93 -22.38 11.20 31.48
N PHE A 94 -22.13 10.73 30.25
CA PHE A 94 -20.82 10.21 29.87
C PHE A 94 -20.15 11.10 28.81
N GLU A 95 -18.83 11.02 28.71
CA GLU A 95 -18.01 11.74 27.75
C GLU A 95 -16.91 10.82 27.22
N LEU A 96 -16.81 10.67 25.90
CA LEU A 96 -15.62 10.13 25.25
C LEU A 96 -14.64 11.28 24.98
N ARG A 97 -13.39 11.11 25.40
CA ARG A 97 -12.36 12.16 25.45
C ARG A 97 -11.07 11.67 24.78
N MET A 98 -10.56 12.43 23.81
CA MET A 98 -9.31 12.13 23.10
C MET A 98 -8.33 13.32 23.19
N GLY A 99 -7.04 13.02 23.35
CA GLY A 99 -5.97 14.03 23.43
C GLY A 99 -5.96 14.86 24.72
N GLY A 100 -4.93 15.71 24.86
CA GLY A 100 -4.69 16.50 26.08
C GLY A 100 -5.65 17.69 26.30
N ARG A 101 -6.42 18.09 25.28
CA ARG A 101 -7.46 19.14 25.36
C ARG A 101 -8.71 18.74 24.55
N PRO A 102 -9.56 17.84 25.07
CA PRO A 102 -10.79 17.37 24.41
C PRO A 102 -11.78 18.51 24.17
N MET A 103 -12.23 18.71 22.92
CA MET A 103 -13.19 19.77 22.54
C MET A 103 -14.17 19.30 21.45
N VAL A 104 -15.46 19.65 21.60
CA VAL A 104 -16.55 19.12 20.75
C VAL A 104 -16.36 19.51 19.28
N HIS A 105 -16.04 20.78 19.00
CA HIS A 105 -15.83 21.29 17.65
C HIS A 105 -14.53 20.78 16.98
N HIS A 106 -13.68 20.06 17.71
CA HIS A 106 -12.52 19.34 17.18
C HIS A 106 -12.79 17.84 17.01
N GLY A 107 -14.00 17.34 17.28
CA GLY A 107 -14.29 15.90 17.31
C GLY A 107 -13.74 15.17 18.53
N SER A 108 -12.76 15.73 19.26
CA SER A 108 -12.05 15.05 20.36
C SER A 108 -12.80 14.98 21.69
N LEU A 109 -14.04 15.49 21.76
CA LEU A 109 -14.94 15.35 22.91
C LEU A 109 -16.37 15.05 22.43
N ILE A 110 -16.80 13.81 22.59
CA ILE A 110 -18.18 13.38 22.30
C ILE A 110 -18.94 13.31 23.61
N ARG A 111 -20.09 13.98 23.69
CA ARG A 111 -20.99 13.90 24.85
C ARG A 111 -21.99 12.78 24.64
N LEU A 112 -22.22 12.00 25.68
CA LEU A 112 -23.12 10.85 25.70
C LEU A 112 -24.24 11.12 26.73
N PRO A 113 -25.28 11.90 26.35
CA PRO A 113 -26.44 12.14 27.21
C PRO A 113 -27.21 10.84 27.48
N ARG A 114 -28.11 10.84 28.47
CA ARG A 114 -29.00 9.70 28.67
C ARG A 114 -30.02 9.64 27.53
N ILE A 115 -30.17 8.48 26.92
CA ILE A 115 -31.12 8.20 25.83
C ILE A 115 -31.96 6.96 26.14
N ASP A 116 -33.11 6.87 25.47
CA ASP A 116 -33.82 5.61 25.25
C ASP A 116 -33.54 5.20 23.78
N PRO A 117 -32.67 4.20 23.53
CA PRO A 117 -32.13 3.96 22.21
C PRO A 117 -33.14 3.25 21.30
N LYS A 118 -33.39 3.81 20.12
CA LYS A 118 -34.36 3.25 19.16
C LYS A 118 -33.69 2.28 18.18
N PRO A 119 -34.44 1.28 17.67
CA PRO A 119 -34.02 0.55 16.48
C PRO A 119 -33.92 1.51 15.28
N ASP A 120 -33.00 1.21 14.37
CA ASP A 120 -32.85 1.92 13.08
C ASP A 120 -32.61 3.45 13.16
N GLU A 121 -31.94 3.93 14.21
CA GLU A 121 -31.34 5.28 14.28
C GLU A 121 -29.83 5.23 14.65
N ASP A 122 -29.04 6.22 14.22
CA ASP A 122 -27.63 6.38 14.65
C ASP A 122 -27.58 6.97 16.07
N ASN A 123 -27.77 6.10 17.06
CA ASN A 123 -27.92 6.49 18.46
C ASN A 123 -26.60 7.02 19.04
N VAL A 124 -26.66 8.14 19.78
CA VAL A 124 -25.49 8.75 20.45
C VAL A 124 -25.84 9.10 21.89
N GLY A 125 -25.27 8.39 22.85
CA GLY A 125 -25.66 8.53 24.26
C GLY A 125 -25.25 7.37 25.14
N HIS A 126 -25.92 7.26 26.28
CA HIS A 126 -25.90 6.07 27.11
C HIS A 126 -27.32 5.68 27.53
N ASN A 127 -27.57 4.38 27.68
CA ASN A 127 -28.74 3.86 28.38
C ASN A 127 -28.30 3.33 29.75
N LEU A 128 -29.03 3.71 30.81
CA LEU A 128 -28.79 3.22 32.18
C LEU A 128 -29.69 2.01 32.42
N LEU A 129 -29.13 0.81 32.24
CA LEU A 129 -29.84 -0.46 32.30
C LEU A 129 -30.17 -0.89 33.73
N ALA A 130 -29.27 -0.63 34.69
CA ALA A 130 -29.47 -0.94 36.10
C ALA A 130 -28.65 -0.02 37.00
N SER A 131 -29.12 0.16 38.25
CA SER A 131 -28.39 0.76 39.36
C SER A 131 -28.76 -0.01 40.61
N VAL A 132 -27.79 -0.69 41.24
CA VAL A 132 -28.02 -1.58 42.39
C VAL A 132 -26.87 -1.39 43.38
N GLY A 133 -27.13 -0.71 44.49
CA GLY A 133 -26.08 -0.34 45.45
C GLY A 133 -25.05 0.57 44.79
N ASP A 134 -23.76 0.28 45.00
CA ASP A 134 -22.66 1.03 44.37
C ASP A 134 -22.30 0.57 42.95
N ILE A 135 -23.12 -0.26 42.29
CA ILE A 135 -22.89 -0.72 40.91
C ILE A 135 -23.95 -0.15 39.97
N ILE A 136 -23.49 0.44 38.85
CA ILE A 136 -24.35 0.79 37.70
C ILE A 136 -23.99 -0.05 36.48
N THR A 137 -25.00 -0.47 35.72
CA THR A 137 -24.84 -1.13 34.43
C THR A 137 -25.32 -0.18 33.33
N VAL A 138 -24.43 0.17 32.40
CA VAL A 138 -24.72 1.10 31.32
C VAL A 138 -24.41 0.48 29.96
N GLU A 139 -25.13 0.95 28.95
CA GLU A 139 -24.91 0.65 27.54
C GLU A 139 -24.52 1.95 26.82
N ILE A 140 -23.36 1.96 26.16
CA ILE A 140 -22.78 3.12 25.49
C ILE A 140 -23.09 3.05 24.00
N HIS A 141 -23.69 4.11 23.45
CA HIS A 141 -24.06 4.26 22.04
C HIS A 141 -23.20 5.37 21.41
N THR A 142 -22.56 5.08 20.27
CA THR A 142 -21.61 5.98 19.61
C THR A 142 -21.99 6.16 18.14
N SER A 143 -21.88 7.37 17.59
CA SER A 143 -22.26 7.64 16.19
C SER A 143 -21.41 6.85 15.20
N ALA A 144 -22.06 6.20 14.24
CA ALA A 144 -21.45 5.56 13.08
C ALA A 144 -20.79 6.56 12.12
N LYS A 145 -21.14 7.85 12.20
CA LYS A 145 -20.53 8.92 11.38
C LYS A 145 -19.48 9.73 12.12
N THR A 146 -19.81 10.24 13.31
CA THR A 146 -19.04 11.31 13.97
C THR A 146 -18.08 10.80 15.06
N THR A 147 -18.09 9.50 15.37
CA THR A 147 -17.09 8.92 16.28
C THR A 147 -15.78 8.70 15.52
N GLY A 148 -14.72 9.40 15.95
CA GLY A 148 -13.38 9.23 15.40
C GLY A 148 -12.72 7.91 15.82
N VAL A 149 -11.92 7.32 14.95
CA VAL A 149 -11.11 6.14 15.27
C VAL A 149 -9.92 6.47 16.19
N GLY A 150 -9.45 5.46 16.91
CA GLY A 150 -8.34 5.55 17.86
C GLY A 150 -8.75 5.31 19.31
N GLN A 151 -7.81 5.52 20.23
CA GLN A 151 -8.00 5.26 21.66
C GLN A 151 -8.77 6.39 22.36
N TRP A 152 -9.73 6.03 23.19
CA TRP A 152 -10.60 6.97 23.91
C TRP A 152 -10.55 6.79 25.42
N LEU A 153 -10.53 7.90 26.16
CA LEU A 153 -10.87 7.94 27.58
C LEU A 153 -12.40 8.10 27.70
N LEU A 154 -13.08 7.08 28.20
CA LEU A 154 -14.45 7.22 28.70
C LEU A 154 -14.40 7.83 30.11
N ALA A 155 -15.20 8.88 30.32
CA ALA A 155 -15.32 9.55 31.60
C ALA A 155 -16.79 9.81 31.95
N MET A 156 -17.11 9.79 33.24
CA MET A 156 -18.44 9.99 33.80
C MET A 156 -18.53 11.38 34.43
N ARG A 157 -19.64 12.07 34.18
CA ARG A 157 -19.96 13.43 34.62
C ARG A 157 -21.20 13.38 35.51
N PRO A 158 -21.05 13.28 36.84
CA PRO A 158 -22.20 13.28 37.75
C PRO A 158 -22.80 14.68 37.92
N TYR A 159 -24.09 14.74 38.22
CA TYR A 159 -24.84 15.96 38.49
C TYR A 159 -25.66 15.78 39.78
N ASP A 160 -25.53 16.68 40.75
CA ASP A 160 -26.09 16.51 42.12
C ASP A 160 -27.54 17.00 42.29
N GLY A 161 -28.21 17.33 41.19
CA GLY A 161 -29.50 18.02 41.18
C GLY A 161 -29.39 19.55 41.08
N ARG A 162 -28.23 20.13 41.44
CA ARG A 162 -27.99 21.59 41.46
C ARG A 162 -26.78 22.02 40.60
N ARG A 163 -25.76 21.17 40.46
CA ARG A 163 -24.52 21.45 39.72
C ARG A 163 -23.87 20.16 39.21
N ARG A 164 -23.04 20.30 38.18
CA ARG A 164 -22.12 19.24 37.74
C ARG A 164 -21.03 19.06 38.80
N LEU A 165 -20.79 17.81 39.18
CA LEU A 165 -19.69 17.38 40.04
C LEU A 165 -18.38 17.23 39.22
N PRO A 166 -17.22 16.99 39.86
CA PRO A 166 -15.99 16.69 39.15
C PRO A 166 -16.15 15.52 38.16
N LEU A 167 -15.41 15.59 37.04
CA LEU A 167 -15.36 14.48 36.08
C LEU A 167 -14.58 13.31 36.69
N VAL A 168 -15.09 12.09 36.52
CA VAL A 168 -14.46 10.85 36.99
C VAL A 168 -14.04 10.04 35.78
N SER A 169 -12.77 9.61 35.68
CA SER A 169 -12.35 8.66 34.65
C SER A 169 -13.02 7.30 34.88
N VAL A 170 -13.47 6.65 33.79
CA VAL A 170 -14.07 5.31 33.84
C VAL A 170 -13.07 4.28 33.32
N THR A 171 -12.62 4.43 32.07
CA THR A 171 -11.63 3.56 31.43
C THR A 171 -10.96 4.31 30.27
N ASN A 172 -9.69 3.99 29.98
CA ASN A 172 -8.99 4.38 28.75
C ASN A 172 -8.64 3.15 27.89
N ASP A 173 -9.25 2.01 28.17
CA ASP A 173 -8.93 0.69 27.63
C ASP A 173 -9.87 0.35 26.46
N ILE A 174 -10.30 1.37 25.71
CA ILE A 174 -11.23 1.26 24.59
C ILE A 174 -10.65 1.93 23.34
N ILE A 175 -10.80 1.27 22.19
CA ILE A 175 -10.34 1.75 20.88
C ILE A 175 -11.53 1.70 19.92
N ALA A 176 -11.86 2.84 19.31
CA ALA A 176 -12.88 2.92 18.27
C ALA A 176 -12.27 2.62 16.89
N VAL A 177 -12.99 1.85 16.08
CA VAL A 177 -12.68 1.56 14.66
C VAL A 177 -13.93 1.73 13.79
N PHE A 178 -13.75 1.89 12.48
CA PHE A 178 -14.84 2.00 11.50
C PHE A 178 -15.72 0.74 11.45
N ASN A 179 -16.96 0.90 10.98
CA ASN A 179 -17.98 -0.14 11.00
C ASN A 179 -18.60 -0.47 9.63
N PRO A 180 -17.95 -1.32 8.81
CA PRO A 180 -18.51 -1.86 7.56
C PRO A 180 -19.83 -2.64 7.70
N TRP A 181 -20.28 -2.98 8.91
CA TRP A 181 -21.55 -3.66 9.17
C TRP A 181 -22.70 -2.68 9.49
N SER A 182 -22.42 -1.40 9.80
CA SER A 182 -23.46 -0.40 10.09
C SER A 182 -23.82 0.39 8.84
N LYS A 183 -25.11 0.34 8.44
CA LYS A 183 -25.66 1.10 7.31
C LYS A 183 -25.61 2.64 7.45
N TYR A 184 -25.19 3.13 8.63
CA TYR A 184 -25.01 4.56 8.90
C TYR A 184 -23.54 5.00 8.82
N ASP A 185 -22.59 4.06 8.79
CA ASP A 185 -21.17 4.37 8.64
C ASP A 185 -20.84 4.59 7.15
N PRO A 186 -20.15 5.67 6.75
CA PRO A 186 -19.72 5.88 5.38
C PRO A 186 -18.88 4.74 4.78
N VAL A 187 -18.25 3.85 5.58
CA VAL A 187 -17.57 2.65 5.03
C VAL A 187 -18.47 1.40 4.93
N TYR A 188 -19.80 1.53 5.04
CA TYR A 188 -20.73 0.41 5.00
C TYR A 188 -20.55 -0.46 3.76
N LEU A 189 -20.37 -1.76 3.99
CA LEU A 189 -20.12 -2.75 2.94
C LEU A 189 -21.08 -3.92 3.15
N GLY A 190 -22.25 -3.85 2.51
CA GLY A 190 -23.36 -4.78 2.77
C GLY A 190 -23.07 -6.26 2.46
N ASN A 191 -22.17 -6.56 1.52
CA ASN A 191 -21.82 -7.93 1.15
C ASN A 191 -20.88 -8.58 2.20
N GLU A 192 -21.29 -9.73 2.73
CA GLU A 192 -20.57 -10.45 3.79
C GLU A 192 -19.21 -10.98 3.34
N SER A 193 -19.15 -11.69 2.21
CA SER A 193 -17.88 -12.20 1.63
C SER A 193 -16.88 -11.08 1.33
N TRP A 194 -17.36 -9.88 1.00
CA TRP A 194 -16.51 -8.69 0.81
C TRP A 194 -16.00 -8.14 2.14
N ARG A 195 -16.76 -8.21 3.24
CA ARG A 195 -16.25 -7.84 4.58
C ARG A 195 -15.21 -8.85 5.08
N GLU A 196 -15.44 -10.14 4.84
CA GLU A 196 -14.44 -11.19 5.13
C GLU A 196 -13.13 -10.91 4.36
N GLU A 197 -13.18 -10.75 3.04
CA GLU A 197 -11.97 -10.57 2.24
C GLU A 197 -11.28 -9.21 2.43
N TYR A 198 -12.05 -8.11 2.51
CA TYR A 198 -11.50 -6.75 2.48
C TYR A 198 -11.32 -6.09 3.84
N VAL A 199 -11.79 -6.71 4.93
CA VAL A 199 -11.62 -6.22 6.32
C VAL A 199 -10.96 -7.27 7.21
N LEU A 200 -11.46 -8.51 7.21
CA LEU A 200 -11.06 -9.53 8.20
C LEU A 200 -9.88 -10.41 7.76
N ASN A 201 -9.70 -10.65 6.46
CA ASN A 201 -8.61 -11.49 5.97
C ASN A 201 -7.24 -10.82 6.22
N GLU A 202 -6.34 -11.50 6.95
CA GLU A 202 -4.95 -11.05 7.18
C GLU A 202 -3.97 -11.43 6.04
N GLN A 203 -4.45 -12.17 5.03
CA GLN A 203 -3.62 -12.87 4.04
C GLN A 203 -3.87 -12.30 2.64
N GLY A 204 -2.96 -11.43 2.19
CA GLY A 204 -3.00 -10.77 0.90
C GLY A 204 -2.27 -11.52 -0.20
N LEU A 205 -2.56 -11.09 -1.43
CA LEU A 205 -1.88 -11.50 -2.65
C LEU A 205 -1.77 -10.26 -3.54
N GLN A 206 -0.56 -9.95 -3.98
CA GLN A 206 -0.24 -8.86 -4.90
C GLN A 206 0.30 -9.47 -6.20
N PHE A 207 0.35 -8.68 -7.27
CA PHE A 207 0.85 -9.14 -8.58
C PHE A 207 2.05 -8.31 -9.03
N TYR A 208 2.91 -8.91 -9.83
CA TYR A 208 4.13 -8.30 -10.37
C TYR A 208 4.44 -8.87 -11.76
N GLY A 209 5.52 -8.39 -12.40
CA GLY A 209 5.95 -8.86 -13.72
C GLY A 209 5.58 -7.85 -14.79
N ASN A 210 4.94 -8.29 -15.88
CA ASN A 210 4.46 -7.41 -16.94
C ASN A 210 3.07 -7.86 -17.45
N ALA A 211 2.45 -7.06 -18.32
CA ALA A 211 1.10 -7.32 -18.83
C ALA A 211 0.93 -8.68 -19.53
N ARG A 212 2.01 -9.28 -20.06
CA ARG A 212 2.00 -10.58 -20.72
C ARG A 212 2.23 -11.73 -19.74
N ARG A 213 3.19 -11.54 -18.82
CA ARG A 213 3.53 -12.50 -17.76
C ARG A 213 3.28 -11.91 -16.37
N ILE A 214 2.15 -12.29 -15.78
CA ILE A 214 1.75 -11.89 -14.43
C ILE A 214 2.28 -12.90 -13.39
N GLY A 215 3.15 -12.42 -12.50
CA GLY A 215 3.61 -13.11 -11.29
C GLY A 215 2.70 -12.86 -10.08
N GLN A 216 2.87 -13.67 -9.03
CA GLN A 216 2.11 -13.63 -7.79
C GLN A 216 3.05 -13.47 -6.58
N MET A 217 2.74 -12.53 -5.69
CA MET A 217 3.47 -12.25 -4.45
C MET A 217 2.53 -12.34 -3.25
N ASP A 218 2.72 -13.34 -2.39
CA ASP A 218 1.97 -13.47 -1.15
C ASP A 218 2.38 -12.35 -0.16
N TRP A 219 1.43 -11.83 0.62
CA TRP A 219 1.71 -10.78 1.60
C TRP A 219 0.94 -10.98 2.91
N TYR A 220 1.63 -10.91 4.06
CA TYR A 220 0.96 -10.93 5.36
C TYR A 220 0.63 -9.50 5.82
N PHE A 221 -0.65 -9.14 5.82
CA PHE A 221 -1.10 -7.86 6.37
C PHE A 221 -0.99 -7.87 7.90
N GLY A 222 -1.58 -8.88 8.54
CA GLY A 222 -1.53 -9.06 10.00
C GLY A 222 -2.14 -7.91 10.79
N GLN A 223 -3.23 -7.30 10.28
CA GLN A 223 -3.84 -6.09 10.85
C GLN A 223 -4.32 -6.23 12.31
N PHE A 224 -4.46 -7.47 12.81
CA PHE A 224 -4.87 -7.75 14.18
C PHE A 224 -3.71 -7.98 15.16
N GLU A 225 -2.47 -8.03 14.67
CA GLU A 225 -1.28 -8.16 15.53
C GLU A 225 -1.14 -6.95 16.47
N ALA A 226 -0.84 -7.20 17.75
CA ALA A 226 -0.78 -6.17 18.80
C ALA A 226 0.20 -5.01 18.49
N VAL A 227 1.18 -5.26 17.63
CA VAL A 227 2.18 -4.28 17.18
C VAL A 227 1.64 -3.38 16.06
N VAL A 228 0.73 -3.89 15.21
CA VAL A 228 0.13 -3.13 14.11
C VAL A 228 -0.85 -2.09 14.64
N MET A 229 -1.75 -2.45 15.57
CA MET A 229 -2.63 -1.46 16.20
C MET A 229 -1.83 -0.33 16.89
N LYS A 230 -0.72 -0.66 17.56
CA LYS A 230 0.16 0.34 18.19
C LYS A 230 0.83 1.27 17.15
N ALA A 231 1.22 0.74 15.99
CA ALA A 231 1.74 1.56 14.90
C ALA A 231 0.63 2.46 14.32
N CYS A 232 -0.57 1.93 14.12
CA CYS A 232 -1.72 2.70 13.61
C CYS A 232 -2.13 3.82 14.57
N LEU A 233 -2.17 3.57 15.88
CA LEU A 233 -2.38 4.61 16.90
C LEU A 233 -1.29 5.69 16.88
N LYS A 234 0.00 5.31 16.72
CA LYS A 234 1.11 6.27 16.56
C LYS A 234 0.95 7.15 15.31
N LEU A 235 0.38 6.62 14.21
CA LEU A 235 0.07 7.42 13.02
C LEU A 235 -1.09 8.40 13.26
N LEU A 236 -2.12 8.00 14.02
CA LEU A 236 -3.20 8.90 14.49
C LEU A 236 -2.71 10.02 15.42
N GLU A 237 -1.59 9.82 16.13
CA GLU A 237 -0.95 10.88 16.92
C GLU A 237 -0.13 11.88 16.09
N SER A 238 -0.08 11.72 14.76
CA SER A 238 0.61 12.66 13.86
C SER A 238 -0.03 14.05 13.91
N ARG A 239 0.82 15.08 14.00
CA ARG A 239 0.39 16.49 14.03
C ARG A 239 -0.23 16.98 12.72
N ALA A 240 -0.11 16.20 11.64
CA ALA A 240 -0.78 16.46 10.37
C ALA A 240 -2.30 16.25 10.46
N ILE A 241 -2.76 15.33 11.32
CA ILE A 241 -4.16 14.92 11.43
C ILE A 241 -4.87 15.74 12.50
N ARG A 242 -6.08 16.23 12.21
CA ARG A 242 -6.95 16.87 13.20
C ARG A 242 -7.90 15.81 13.75
N TYR A 243 -8.21 15.84 15.06
CA TYR A 243 -9.06 14.81 15.68
C TYR A 243 -10.45 14.60 15.04
N ARG A 244 -10.99 15.61 14.33
CA ARG A 244 -12.25 15.48 13.55
C ARG A 244 -12.08 14.55 12.35
N ASP A 245 -10.90 14.59 11.73
CA ASP A 245 -10.54 13.84 10.51
C ASP A 245 -10.47 12.33 10.82
N HIS A 246 -10.30 11.95 12.09
CA HIS A 246 -10.37 10.54 12.54
C HIS A 246 -11.77 9.94 12.33
N SER A 247 -12.82 10.75 12.14
CA SER A 247 -14.18 10.28 11.89
C SER A 247 -14.54 10.19 10.40
N ASP A 248 -13.70 10.76 9.53
CA ASP A 248 -13.94 10.92 8.10
C ASP A 248 -13.04 9.95 7.31
N PRO A 249 -13.59 8.97 6.57
CA PRO A 249 -12.77 8.03 5.81
C PRO A 249 -12.06 8.68 4.62
N VAL A 250 -12.57 9.80 4.09
CA VAL A 250 -11.96 10.52 2.94
C VAL A 250 -10.68 11.18 3.41
N GLU A 251 -10.78 12.05 4.43
CA GLU A 251 -9.62 12.75 5.01
C GLU A 251 -8.63 11.74 5.62
N LEU A 252 -9.08 10.72 6.36
CA LEU A 252 -8.17 9.76 6.98
C LEU A 252 -7.42 8.91 5.94
N SER A 253 -8.06 8.51 4.83
CA SER A 253 -7.38 7.78 3.76
C SER A 253 -6.25 8.62 3.15
N ARG A 254 -6.52 9.90 2.87
CA ARG A 254 -5.54 10.86 2.34
C ARG A 254 -4.39 11.12 3.32
N HIS A 255 -4.68 11.24 4.62
CA HIS A 255 -3.64 11.31 5.66
C HIS A 255 -2.81 10.03 5.73
N MET A 256 -3.39 8.85 5.51
CA MET A 256 -2.65 7.58 5.55
C MET A 256 -1.83 7.31 4.29
N SER A 257 -2.23 7.78 3.10
CA SER A 257 -1.36 7.70 1.92
C SER A 257 -0.10 8.56 2.09
N ALA A 258 -0.24 9.76 2.71
CA ALA A 258 0.89 10.58 3.12
C ALA A 258 1.77 9.89 4.19
N LEU A 259 1.18 9.37 5.27
CA LEU A 259 1.91 8.90 6.45
C LEU A 259 2.48 7.47 6.34
N VAL A 260 2.10 6.70 5.31
CA VAL A 260 2.76 5.41 5.01
C VAL A 260 4.10 5.62 4.29
N ASN A 261 4.31 6.73 3.57
CA ASN A 261 5.66 7.13 3.12
C ASN A 261 6.32 8.12 4.10
N SER A 262 7.63 8.35 3.95
CA SER A 262 8.43 9.09 4.94
C SER A 262 8.86 10.50 4.51
N ASN A 263 8.45 10.99 3.33
CA ASN A 263 9.11 12.14 2.70
C ASN A 263 8.90 13.45 3.46
N ASP A 264 7.64 13.75 3.84
CA ASP A 264 7.28 15.02 4.47
C ASP A 264 7.16 14.91 6.01
N ASP A 265 6.35 13.97 6.49
CA ASP A 265 5.97 13.85 7.91
C ASP A 265 6.77 12.79 8.70
N ALA A 266 7.83 12.21 8.11
CA ALA A 266 8.61 11.11 8.69
C ALA A 266 7.75 9.87 9.07
N GLY A 267 6.85 9.51 8.16
CA GLY A 267 6.00 8.31 8.19
C GLY A 267 6.75 6.97 7.99
N VAL A 268 6.01 5.92 7.60
CA VAL A 268 6.46 4.53 7.81
C VAL A 268 7.65 4.10 6.95
N LEU A 269 7.62 4.31 5.63
CA LEU A 269 8.59 3.74 4.67
C LEU A 269 9.39 4.80 3.92
N ILE A 270 10.70 4.58 3.82
CA ILE A 270 11.59 5.29 2.89
C ILE A 270 11.59 4.54 1.56
N GLY A 271 11.24 5.23 0.47
CA GLY A 271 11.30 4.67 -0.88
C GLY A 271 12.73 4.56 -1.41
N ASN A 272 13.02 3.53 -2.22
CA ASN A 272 14.32 3.40 -2.89
C ASN A 272 14.22 2.54 -4.16
N TRP A 273 14.54 3.16 -5.30
CA TRP A 273 14.65 2.54 -6.63
C TRP A 273 16.04 2.80 -7.23
N SER A 274 17.10 2.51 -6.46
CA SER A 274 18.49 2.52 -6.95
C SER A 274 19.05 1.12 -7.21
N GLY A 275 18.38 0.08 -6.72
CA GLY A 275 18.94 -1.27 -6.62
C GLY A 275 20.08 -1.41 -5.59
N ASP A 276 20.41 -0.38 -4.81
CA ASP A 276 21.34 -0.46 -3.69
C ASP A 276 20.62 -0.24 -2.35
N TYR A 277 20.88 -1.15 -1.41
CA TYR A 277 20.19 -1.27 -0.13
C TYR A 277 21.15 -1.65 1.02
N GLU A 278 22.48 -1.49 0.87
CA GLU A 278 23.46 -1.98 1.86
C GLU A 278 23.28 -1.39 3.28
N ASP A 279 22.63 -0.24 3.43
CA ASP A 279 22.31 0.39 4.72
C ASP A 279 20.86 0.17 5.21
N GLY A 280 20.13 -0.75 4.59
CA GLY A 280 18.74 -1.06 4.89
C GLY A 280 18.36 -2.50 4.56
N LYS A 281 17.09 -2.72 4.20
CA LYS A 281 16.59 -3.99 3.69
C LYS A 281 16.05 -3.83 2.26
N SER A 282 16.40 -4.79 1.41
CA SER A 282 15.88 -4.99 0.05
C SER A 282 14.34 -5.02 0.06
N PRO A 283 13.66 -4.17 -0.75
CA PRO A 283 12.20 -4.18 -0.89
C PRO A 283 11.61 -5.56 -1.22
N GLY A 284 12.31 -6.36 -2.03
CA GLY A 284 11.96 -7.73 -2.40
C GLY A 284 12.20 -8.78 -1.30
N ASP A 285 12.77 -8.41 -0.15
CA ASP A 285 12.96 -9.28 1.00
C ASP A 285 11.82 -9.16 2.04
N TRP A 286 10.86 -8.25 1.84
CA TRP A 286 9.65 -8.15 2.67
C TRP A 286 8.58 -9.16 2.22
N VAL A 287 7.89 -9.75 3.20
CA VAL A 287 6.82 -10.74 2.99
C VAL A 287 5.54 -10.40 3.78
N GLY A 288 5.52 -9.25 4.44
CA GLY A 288 4.45 -8.80 5.31
C GLY A 288 4.70 -7.43 5.92
N SER A 289 3.63 -6.81 6.41
CA SER A 289 3.62 -5.46 6.97
C SER A 289 3.92 -5.44 8.48
N VAL A 290 3.78 -6.56 9.17
CA VAL A 290 3.95 -6.66 10.64
C VAL A 290 5.40 -6.38 11.03
N ALA A 291 6.37 -6.97 10.32
CA ALA A 291 7.79 -6.70 10.54
C ALA A 291 8.16 -5.22 10.29
N ILE A 292 7.58 -4.59 9.27
CA ILE A 292 7.80 -3.18 8.91
C ILE A 292 7.24 -2.26 10.01
N LEU A 293 5.97 -2.44 10.38
CA LEU A 293 5.29 -1.60 11.36
C LEU A 293 5.88 -1.77 12.78
N LYS A 294 6.41 -2.96 13.11
CA LYS A 294 7.24 -3.18 14.29
C LYS A 294 8.52 -2.35 14.26
N GLN A 295 9.29 -2.44 13.18
CA GLN A 295 10.53 -1.65 13.03
C GLN A 295 10.23 -0.14 13.08
N TYR A 296 9.11 0.31 12.50
CA TYR A 296 8.68 1.71 12.58
C TYR A 296 8.41 2.19 14.02
N LEU A 297 7.86 1.34 14.89
CA LEU A 297 7.71 1.66 16.31
C LEU A 297 9.07 1.74 17.03
N GLU A 298 10.01 0.89 16.67
CA GLU A 298 11.31 0.75 17.34
C GLU A 298 12.34 1.82 16.88
N THR A 299 12.42 2.13 15.59
CA THR A 299 13.46 3.00 15.01
C THR A 299 12.95 4.25 14.29
N GLY A 300 11.66 4.34 13.95
CA GLY A 300 11.16 5.35 13.00
C GLY A 300 11.24 4.87 11.54
N PRO A 301 11.28 5.78 10.54
CA PRO A 301 11.18 5.44 9.12
C PRO A 301 12.03 4.24 8.67
N VAL A 302 11.41 3.31 7.94
CA VAL A 302 11.95 1.99 7.63
C VAL A 302 12.57 1.95 6.23
N LYS A 303 13.79 1.41 6.14
CA LYS A 303 14.54 1.21 4.90
C LYS A 303 14.42 -0.24 4.40
N TYR A 304 13.94 -0.54 3.19
CA TYR A 304 13.33 0.33 2.18
C TYR A 304 12.01 -0.26 1.66
N GLY A 305 11.21 0.59 1.00
CA GLY A 305 9.97 0.22 0.30
C GLY A 305 10.00 0.52 -1.19
N GLN A 306 9.18 -0.22 -1.93
CA GLN A 306 8.76 0.00 -3.32
C GLN A 306 7.23 -0.22 -3.37
N CYS A 307 6.54 0.04 -4.49
CA CYS A 307 5.07 0.24 -4.48
C CYS A 307 4.25 -0.89 -3.81
N TRP A 308 4.56 -2.17 -4.05
CA TRP A 308 3.89 -3.29 -3.37
C TRP A 308 4.12 -3.33 -1.85
N VAL A 309 5.22 -2.74 -1.37
CA VAL A 309 5.52 -2.59 0.07
C VAL A 309 4.69 -1.45 0.66
N PHE A 310 4.57 -0.32 -0.04
CA PHE A 310 3.69 0.80 0.34
C PHE A 310 2.23 0.34 0.35
N SER A 311 1.75 -0.28 -0.73
CA SER A 311 0.38 -0.82 -0.84
C SER A 311 0.08 -1.90 0.21
N GLY A 312 1.03 -2.80 0.48
CA GLY A 312 0.90 -3.80 1.53
C GLY A 312 0.70 -3.18 2.93
N VAL A 313 1.51 -2.17 3.27
CA VAL A 313 1.38 -1.43 4.54
C VAL A 313 0.11 -0.57 4.58
N LEU A 314 -0.27 0.10 3.49
CA LEU A 314 -1.48 0.92 3.44
C LEU A 314 -2.76 0.07 3.60
N THR A 315 -2.87 -1.07 2.90
CA THR A 315 -3.97 -2.04 3.13
C THR A 315 -4.02 -2.48 4.59
N THR A 316 -2.86 -2.74 5.21
CA THR A 316 -2.77 -3.16 6.61
C THR A 316 -3.29 -2.09 7.57
N VAL A 317 -2.88 -0.83 7.40
CA VAL A 317 -3.29 0.30 8.24
C VAL A 317 -4.80 0.57 8.09
N LEU A 318 -5.30 0.62 6.86
CA LEU A 318 -6.73 0.83 6.58
C LEU A 318 -7.61 -0.30 7.18
N ARG A 319 -7.23 -1.57 6.98
CA ARG A 319 -7.93 -2.72 7.58
C ARG A 319 -7.86 -2.72 9.12
N CYS A 320 -6.76 -2.24 9.71
CA CYS A 320 -6.61 -2.10 11.17
C CYS A 320 -7.52 -1.01 11.76
N PHE A 321 -7.81 0.05 11.00
CA PHE A 321 -8.88 1.00 11.35
C PHE A 321 -10.29 0.48 11.02
N GLY A 322 -10.43 -0.70 10.42
CA GLY A 322 -11.70 -1.30 10.03
C GLY A 322 -12.27 -0.81 8.71
N MET A 323 -11.48 -0.11 7.88
CA MET A 323 -11.88 0.33 6.54
C MET A 323 -11.68 -0.82 5.53
N PRO A 324 -12.64 -1.12 4.64
CA PRO A 324 -12.45 -2.17 3.64
C PRO A 324 -11.48 -1.69 2.55
N ALA A 325 -10.38 -2.43 2.34
CA ALA A 325 -9.34 -2.05 1.40
C ALA A 325 -8.72 -3.27 0.70
N ARG A 326 -8.25 -3.09 -0.55
CA ARG A 326 -7.53 -4.10 -1.33
C ARG A 326 -6.33 -3.48 -2.06
N SER A 327 -5.25 -4.25 -2.21
CA SER A 327 -4.12 -3.87 -3.06
C SER A 327 -4.46 -4.14 -4.53
N VAL A 328 -4.12 -3.21 -5.41
CA VAL A 328 -4.42 -3.27 -6.85
C VAL A 328 -3.14 -3.09 -7.65
N THR A 329 -2.82 -4.05 -8.52
CA THR A 329 -1.69 -3.99 -9.44
C THR A 329 -2.15 -3.53 -10.82
N ASN A 330 -1.55 -2.48 -11.36
CA ASN A 330 -1.68 -2.07 -12.77
C ASN A 330 -0.44 -2.53 -13.55
N PHE A 331 -0.58 -3.01 -14.79
CA PHE A 331 0.54 -3.38 -15.65
C PHE A 331 0.72 -2.36 -16.78
N GLU A 332 1.97 -2.10 -17.18
CA GLU A 332 2.29 -0.99 -18.09
C GLU A 332 1.73 0.35 -17.56
N SER A 333 1.98 0.63 -16.27
CA SER A 333 1.51 1.86 -15.62
C SER A 333 2.35 3.04 -16.10
N ALA A 334 1.71 4.07 -16.65
CA ALA A 334 2.41 5.30 -17.02
C ALA A 334 2.72 6.13 -15.76
N HIS A 335 3.90 6.74 -15.72
CA HIS A 335 4.20 7.88 -14.84
C HIS A 335 4.40 9.10 -15.76
N ASP A 336 3.31 9.84 -15.94
CA ASP A 336 3.23 11.11 -16.67
C ASP A 336 3.67 12.23 -15.71
N THR A 337 4.76 12.94 -16.05
CA THR A 337 5.38 13.95 -15.19
C THR A 337 5.04 15.40 -15.57
N ASP A 338 4.45 15.65 -16.75
CA ASP A 338 4.11 16.99 -17.24
C ASP A 338 2.60 17.25 -17.32
N SER A 339 1.77 16.23 -17.08
CA SER A 339 0.30 16.20 -17.16
C SER A 339 -0.28 16.31 -18.59
N ASN A 340 0.40 15.75 -19.60
CA ASN A 340 -0.06 15.77 -21.01
C ASN A 340 -0.90 14.54 -21.45
N LEU A 341 -1.06 13.51 -20.61
CA LEU A 341 -1.70 12.21 -20.89
C LEU A 341 -0.95 11.32 -21.91
N ALA A 342 0.37 11.47 -21.99
CA ALA A 342 1.26 10.60 -22.74
C ALA A 342 2.56 10.33 -21.98
N VAL A 343 3.39 9.44 -22.53
CA VAL A 343 4.78 9.20 -22.14
C VAL A 343 5.63 9.20 -23.40
N ASP A 344 6.58 10.12 -23.47
CA ASP A 344 7.42 10.36 -24.64
C ASP A 344 8.68 9.48 -24.67
N TYR A 345 8.90 8.76 -25.77
CA TYR A 345 10.13 8.02 -26.05
C TYR A 345 10.91 8.67 -27.19
N ARG A 346 12.04 9.31 -26.86
CA ARG A 346 12.92 9.99 -27.82
C ARG A 346 14.04 9.09 -28.32
N PHE A 347 14.34 9.19 -29.61
CA PHE A 347 15.44 8.51 -30.29
C PHE A 347 16.29 9.52 -31.04
N ASP A 348 17.61 9.32 -31.06
CA ASP A 348 18.48 10.13 -31.93
C ASP A 348 18.30 9.76 -33.41
N LYS A 349 18.93 10.52 -34.30
CA LYS A 349 18.84 10.30 -35.75
C LYS A 349 19.42 8.97 -36.25
N SER A 350 20.23 8.26 -35.45
CA SER A 350 20.69 6.90 -35.76
C SER A 350 19.69 5.82 -35.34
N GLY A 351 18.64 6.19 -34.60
CA GLY A 351 17.62 5.29 -34.08
C GLY A 351 17.90 4.80 -32.65
N LYS A 352 18.87 5.40 -31.95
CA LYS A 352 19.25 4.99 -30.59
C LYS A 352 18.36 5.67 -29.54
N SER A 353 17.88 4.88 -28.58
CA SER A 353 17.00 5.38 -27.51
C SER A 353 17.73 6.30 -26.53
N LEU A 354 17.27 7.54 -26.48
CA LEU A 354 17.68 8.56 -25.53
C LEU A 354 16.96 8.31 -24.19
N ASP A 355 17.49 8.92 -23.13
CA ASP A 355 16.87 8.87 -21.80
C ASP A 355 15.81 9.98 -21.70
N ASN A 356 14.72 9.71 -20.97
CA ASN A 356 13.53 10.57 -20.85
C ASN A 356 13.13 10.63 -19.37
N ASP A 357 12.46 11.72 -18.95
CA ASP A 357 12.02 11.89 -17.56
C ASP A 357 10.77 11.06 -17.23
N ASP A 358 9.81 10.98 -18.17
CA ASP A 358 8.64 10.10 -18.06
C ASP A 358 9.05 8.62 -18.11
N SER A 359 8.27 7.77 -17.43
CA SER A 359 8.52 6.33 -17.38
C SER A 359 7.26 5.50 -17.53
N ILE A 360 7.43 4.22 -17.89
CA ILE A 360 6.36 3.23 -17.87
C ILE A 360 6.84 2.05 -17.05
N TRP A 361 6.17 1.86 -15.92
CA TRP A 361 6.44 0.84 -14.95
C TRP A 361 5.85 -0.47 -15.49
N ASN A 362 6.67 -1.54 -15.53
CA ASN A 362 6.23 -2.89 -15.95
C ASN A 362 4.96 -3.30 -15.17
N PHE A 363 4.94 -2.94 -13.89
CA PHE A 363 3.77 -2.90 -13.04
C PHE A 363 3.91 -1.80 -11.98
N HIS A 364 2.77 -1.27 -11.51
CA HIS A 364 2.66 -0.43 -10.31
C HIS A 364 1.58 -1.01 -9.38
N VAL A 365 1.62 -0.69 -8.09
CA VAL A 365 0.68 -1.23 -7.08
C VAL A 365 0.24 -0.15 -6.10
N TRP A 366 -1.06 0.13 -6.07
CA TRP A 366 -1.72 1.07 -5.17
C TRP A 366 -2.81 0.34 -4.36
N ASN A 367 -3.80 1.06 -3.81
CA ASN A 367 -4.91 0.53 -3.04
C ASN A 367 -6.26 1.04 -3.55
N ASP A 368 -7.28 0.16 -3.57
CA ASP A 368 -8.67 0.61 -3.52
C ASP A 368 -9.14 0.60 -2.07
N VAL A 369 -9.89 1.63 -1.66
CA VAL A 369 -10.55 1.73 -0.36
C VAL A 369 -12.04 2.05 -0.52
N TRP A 370 -12.90 1.36 0.24
CA TRP A 370 -14.35 1.43 0.09
C TRP A 370 -14.97 2.47 1.03
N MET A 371 -15.64 3.48 0.47
CA MET A 371 -16.40 4.49 1.24
C MET A 371 -17.48 5.18 0.41
N ALA A 372 -18.49 5.74 1.08
CA ALA A 372 -19.34 6.78 0.52
C ALA A 372 -18.57 8.10 0.40
N ARG A 373 -18.91 8.89 -0.62
CA ARG A 373 -18.37 10.23 -0.86
C ARG A 373 -19.45 11.27 -0.60
N GLU A 374 -19.68 11.58 0.67
CA GLU A 374 -20.71 12.56 1.10
C GLU A 374 -20.33 14.02 0.73
N ASP A 375 -19.09 14.21 0.25
CA ASP A 375 -18.56 15.43 -0.37
C ASP A 375 -18.87 15.56 -1.87
N LEU A 376 -19.31 14.49 -2.53
CA LEU A 376 -19.58 14.41 -3.97
C LEU A 376 -21.08 14.14 -4.25
N PRO A 377 -21.54 14.25 -5.51
CA PRO A 377 -22.87 13.81 -5.90
C PRO A 377 -23.09 12.28 -5.71
N GLU A 378 -24.34 11.86 -5.76
CA GLU A 378 -24.68 10.43 -5.78
C GLU A 378 -24.06 9.73 -7.00
N GLY A 379 -23.49 8.53 -6.78
CA GLY A 379 -22.80 7.73 -7.80
C GLY A 379 -21.29 7.55 -7.57
N TYR A 380 -20.62 8.49 -6.89
CA TYR A 380 -19.15 8.46 -6.70
C TYR A 380 -18.68 7.71 -5.43
N GLY A 381 -19.58 7.06 -4.70
CA GLY A 381 -19.23 6.15 -3.61
C GLY A 381 -18.72 4.79 -4.08
N GLY A 382 -18.32 3.94 -3.13
CA GLY A 382 -17.74 2.62 -3.39
C GLY A 382 -16.21 2.68 -3.40
N TRP A 383 -15.56 1.95 -4.30
CA TRP A 383 -14.10 1.92 -4.39
C TRP A 383 -13.53 3.29 -4.82
N GLN A 384 -12.54 3.74 -4.06
CA GLN A 384 -11.71 4.91 -4.35
C GLN A 384 -10.26 4.47 -4.50
N ALA A 385 -9.57 4.91 -5.56
CA ALA A 385 -8.14 4.70 -5.75
C ALA A 385 -7.34 5.61 -4.81
N LEU A 386 -6.30 5.05 -4.18
CA LEU A 386 -5.47 5.68 -3.17
C LEU A 386 -4.05 5.09 -3.26
N ASP A 387 -3.01 5.93 -3.41
CA ASP A 387 -1.62 5.46 -3.50
C ASP A 387 -0.74 6.14 -2.44
N ALA A 388 -0.01 5.32 -1.68
CA ALA A 388 0.99 5.75 -0.70
C ALA A 388 2.41 5.79 -1.27
N THR A 389 2.60 5.38 -2.53
CA THR A 389 3.88 5.45 -3.23
C THR A 389 4.18 6.91 -3.56
N PRO A 390 5.35 7.45 -3.19
CA PRO A 390 5.68 8.85 -3.40
C PRO A 390 6.09 9.08 -4.86
N GLN A 391 5.10 9.17 -5.75
CA GLN A 391 5.27 9.57 -7.15
C GLN A 391 5.18 11.10 -7.26
N GLU A 392 3.96 11.65 -7.17
CA GLU A 392 3.69 13.09 -7.33
C GLU A 392 3.32 13.82 -6.03
N VAL A 393 3.41 15.15 -6.09
CA VAL A 393 3.17 16.04 -4.94
C VAL A 393 1.79 16.71 -5.02
N SER A 394 0.88 16.34 -4.13
CA SER A 394 -0.47 16.90 -4.01
C SER A 394 -0.64 17.67 -2.70
N ASP A 395 -1.26 18.86 -2.74
CA ASP A 395 -1.35 19.82 -1.62
C ASP A 395 -0.01 20.11 -0.90
N ARG A 396 1.11 20.01 -1.63
CA ARG A 396 2.50 20.12 -1.12
C ARG A 396 2.97 18.94 -0.24
N LYS A 397 2.42 17.74 -0.45
CA LYS A 397 2.88 16.48 0.15
C LYS A 397 2.93 15.35 -0.87
N PHE A 398 3.74 14.34 -0.63
CA PHE A 398 3.65 13.06 -1.34
C PHE A 398 2.45 12.26 -0.82
N GLN A 399 1.29 12.48 -1.44
CA GLN A 399 0.02 11.84 -1.11
C GLN A 399 -0.85 11.76 -2.38
N CYS A 400 -1.59 10.67 -2.56
CA CYS A 400 -2.47 10.48 -3.71
C CYS A 400 -3.84 9.92 -3.27
N GLY A 401 -4.91 10.44 -3.85
CA GLY A 401 -6.30 10.04 -3.62
C GLY A 401 -6.91 10.55 -2.30
N PRO A 402 -8.12 10.10 -1.93
CA PRO A 402 -8.95 9.12 -2.62
C PRO A 402 -9.68 9.68 -3.87
N MET A 403 -9.66 8.93 -4.97
CA MET A 403 -10.34 9.26 -6.23
C MET A 403 -11.41 8.20 -6.59
N PRO A 404 -12.66 8.54 -6.93
CA PRO A 404 -13.67 7.54 -7.29
C PRO A 404 -13.30 6.77 -8.56
N LEU A 405 -13.35 5.44 -8.54
CA LEU A 405 -13.11 4.62 -9.75
C LEU A 405 -14.12 4.96 -10.87
N HIS A 406 -15.36 5.31 -10.51
CA HIS A 406 -16.35 5.83 -11.46
C HIS A 406 -15.86 7.09 -12.18
N ALA A 407 -15.38 8.10 -11.44
CA ALA A 407 -14.92 9.36 -12.02
C ALA A 407 -13.65 9.17 -12.86
N ILE A 408 -12.76 8.23 -12.49
CA ILE A 408 -11.63 7.83 -13.34
C ILE A 408 -12.16 7.23 -14.65
N LYS A 409 -13.09 6.29 -14.58
CA LYS A 409 -13.63 5.60 -15.77
C LYS A 409 -14.35 6.53 -16.75
N GLU A 410 -15.17 7.45 -16.26
CA GLU A 410 -15.88 8.43 -17.09
C GLU A 410 -15.01 9.62 -17.53
N GLY A 411 -13.79 9.74 -17.01
CA GLY A 411 -12.88 10.87 -17.29
C GLY A 411 -13.30 12.17 -16.60
N GLU A 412 -14.08 12.10 -15.51
CA GLU A 412 -14.65 13.23 -14.78
C GLU A 412 -13.67 13.77 -13.71
N LEU A 413 -12.48 14.17 -14.16
CA LEU A 413 -11.31 14.45 -13.32
C LEU A 413 -11.36 15.83 -12.62
N GLY A 414 -12.54 16.44 -12.54
CA GLY A 414 -12.78 17.70 -11.82
C GLY A 414 -13.16 17.52 -10.35
N TYR A 415 -13.31 16.27 -9.89
CA TYR A 415 -13.54 15.93 -8.49
C TYR A 415 -12.22 15.67 -7.75
N ASN A 416 -12.22 15.91 -6.44
CA ASN A 416 -11.07 15.61 -5.59
C ASN A 416 -10.95 14.09 -5.33
N TYR A 417 -9.76 13.49 -5.29
CA TYR A 417 -8.42 14.08 -5.38
C TYR A 417 -7.60 13.44 -6.51
N ASP A 418 -6.65 14.19 -7.07
CA ASP A 418 -5.54 13.67 -7.91
C ASP A 418 -5.94 12.93 -9.20
N GLY A 419 -7.19 13.10 -9.64
CA GLY A 419 -7.79 12.35 -10.74
C GLY A 419 -7.04 12.40 -12.07
N LEU A 420 -6.37 13.51 -12.40
CA LEU A 420 -5.59 13.63 -13.64
C LEU A 420 -4.41 12.66 -13.68
N PHE A 421 -3.69 12.54 -12.57
CA PHE A 421 -2.55 11.65 -12.43
C PHE A 421 -3.01 10.18 -12.54
N ILE A 422 -3.98 9.79 -11.71
CA ILE A 422 -4.48 8.40 -11.66
C ILE A 422 -5.11 7.98 -13.00
N TYR A 423 -5.72 8.92 -13.75
CA TYR A 423 -6.20 8.65 -15.10
C TYR A 423 -5.05 8.41 -16.09
N ALA A 424 -3.95 9.17 -16.01
CA ALA A 424 -2.79 8.97 -16.86
C ALA A 424 -2.16 7.57 -16.63
N GLU A 425 -2.06 7.11 -15.39
CA GLU A 425 -1.54 5.77 -15.03
C GLU A 425 -2.24 4.62 -15.77
N VAL A 426 -3.54 4.76 -16.10
CA VAL A 426 -4.36 3.72 -16.75
C VAL A 426 -4.80 4.02 -18.19
N ASN A 427 -4.80 5.29 -18.63
CA ASN A 427 -5.31 5.73 -19.94
C ASN A 427 -4.31 6.59 -20.75
N GLY A 428 -3.07 6.76 -20.29
CA GLY A 428 -2.03 7.47 -21.02
C GLY A 428 -1.68 6.82 -22.37
N SER A 429 -0.97 7.56 -23.23
CA SER A 429 -0.52 7.07 -24.56
C SER A 429 1.01 7.03 -24.68
N LYS A 430 1.57 5.98 -25.32
CA LYS A 430 3.02 5.90 -25.59
C LYS A 430 3.31 6.63 -26.90
N ARG A 431 4.10 7.71 -26.89
CA ARG A 431 4.51 8.45 -28.10
C ARG A 431 5.98 8.18 -28.43
N TYR A 432 6.31 8.21 -29.72
CA TYR A 432 7.65 7.90 -30.22
C TYR A 432 8.16 9.03 -31.12
N TRP A 433 9.36 9.54 -30.84
CA TRP A 433 9.93 10.71 -31.50
C TRP A 433 11.35 10.43 -32.01
N GLN A 434 11.67 10.81 -33.25
CA GLN A 434 13.03 10.71 -33.79
C GLN A 434 13.60 12.10 -34.06
N GLN A 435 14.81 12.37 -33.59
CA GLN A 435 15.52 13.63 -33.89
C GLN A 435 15.85 13.72 -35.39
N THR A 436 15.63 14.89 -36.00
CA THR A 436 15.93 15.11 -37.43
C THR A 436 17.42 15.42 -37.65
N ASP A 437 17.81 15.83 -38.86
CA ASP A 437 19.15 16.38 -39.11
C ASP A 437 19.35 17.79 -38.51
N THR A 438 18.27 18.50 -38.17
CA THR A 438 18.32 19.76 -37.42
C THR A 438 18.36 19.45 -35.91
N PRO A 439 19.31 20.01 -35.15
CA PRO A 439 19.26 19.96 -33.69
C PRO A 439 17.92 20.50 -33.16
N ASP A 440 17.42 19.89 -32.10
CA ASP A 440 16.16 20.21 -31.41
C ASP A 440 14.85 20.09 -32.20
N GLU A 441 14.88 19.67 -33.48
CA GLU A 441 13.68 19.25 -34.23
C GLU A 441 13.39 17.74 -34.08
N TRP A 442 12.10 17.38 -34.02
CA TRP A 442 11.63 16.01 -33.79
C TRP A 442 10.54 15.61 -34.79
N GLU A 443 10.66 14.41 -35.37
CA GLU A 443 9.61 13.76 -36.16
C GLU A 443 8.76 12.83 -35.26
N ASP A 444 7.45 13.01 -35.31
CA ASP A 444 6.46 12.12 -34.69
C ASP A 444 6.37 10.79 -35.48
N LEU A 445 6.86 9.70 -34.86
CA LEU A 445 6.75 8.34 -35.38
C LEU A 445 5.39 7.69 -35.05
N GLY A 446 4.54 8.38 -34.28
CA GLY A 446 3.19 8.01 -33.92
C GLY A 446 2.99 7.65 -32.45
N ALA A 447 1.72 7.55 -32.08
CA ALA A 447 1.28 7.15 -30.75
C ALA A 447 0.66 5.74 -30.73
N ASP A 448 0.89 5.01 -29.65
CA ASP A 448 0.16 3.82 -29.22
C ASP A 448 -0.70 4.16 -28.00
N THR A 449 -2.02 4.19 -28.21
CA THR A 449 -3.04 4.55 -27.21
C THR A 449 -3.56 3.34 -26.43
N HIS A 450 -3.08 2.12 -26.71
CA HIS A 450 -3.69 0.89 -26.18
C HIS A 450 -2.67 -0.07 -25.56
N SER A 451 -1.55 0.44 -25.00
CA SER A 451 -0.57 -0.40 -24.29
C SER A 451 -0.26 0.03 -22.86
N ILE A 452 -0.87 1.11 -22.36
CA ILE A 452 -0.85 1.50 -20.94
C ILE A 452 -2.09 0.93 -20.22
N GLY A 453 -1.99 0.72 -18.91
CA GLY A 453 -3.14 0.41 -18.06
C GLY A 453 -3.74 -0.98 -18.30
N LYS A 454 -2.91 -2.03 -18.22
CA LYS A 454 -3.27 -3.41 -18.60
C LYS A 454 -3.57 -4.29 -17.40
N ASN A 455 -4.50 -5.23 -17.61
CA ASN A 455 -4.79 -6.36 -16.73
C ASN A 455 -4.83 -5.97 -15.24
N ILE A 456 -5.51 -4.86 -14.92
CA ILE A 456 -5.54 -4.28 -13.58
C ILE A 456 -6.11 -5.33 -12.63
N SER A 457 -5.36 -5.69 -11.59
CA SER A 457 -5.50 -6.95 -10.87
C SER A 457 -5.65 -6.74 -9.37
N THR A 458 -6.59 -7.48 -8.77
CA THR A 458 -6.70 -7.67 -7.31
C THR A 458 -6.67 -9.16 -6.97
N LYS A 459 -6.40 -9.48 -5.70
CA LYS A 459 -6.72 -10.80 -5.16
C LYS A 459 -8.23 -11.01 -5.26
N ALA A 460 -8.63 -12.17 -5.75
CA ALA A 460 -10.04 -12.56 -5.82
C ALA A 460 -10.62 -12.88 -4.43
N LEU A 461 -11.95 -12.68 -4.31
CA LEU A 461 -12.74 -13.18 -3.18
C LEU A 461 -12.50 -14.69 -2.97
N ASN A 462 -12.34 -15.10 -1.72
CA ASN A 462 -12.27 -16.51 -1.29
C ASN A 462 -11.15 -17.38 -1.93
N GLY A 463 -10.10 -16.78 -2.53
CA GLY A 463 -8.99 -17.54 -3.11
C GLY A 463 -7.68 -16.75 -3.27
N PHE A 464 -6.60 -17.47 -3.58
CA PHE A 464 -5.29 -16.91 -3.95
C PHE A 464 -5.12 -16.87 -5.49
N THR A 465 -6.13 -16.30 -6.16
CA THR A 465 -6.22 -16.16 -7.61
C THR A 465 -6.36 -14.70 -8.01
N ARG A 466 -6.10 -14.41 -9.29
CA ARG A 466 -6.24 -13.07 -9.89
C ARG A 466 -7.69 -12.79 -10.26
N GLU A 467 -8.22 -11.68 -9.80
CA GLU A 467 -9.44 -11.04 -10.33
C GLU A 467 -9.01 -9.87 -11.23
N ASP A 468 -9.61 -9.77 -12.41
CA ASP A 468 -9.36 -8.66 -13.33
C ASP A 468 -10.40 -7.55 -13.12
N VAL A 469 -9.94 -6.36 -12.79
CA VAL A 469 -10.75 -5.17 -12.49
C VAL A 469 -10.51 -4.03 -13.48
N THR A 470 -9.87 -4.29 -14.63
CA THR A 470 -9.60 -3.27 -15.67
C THR A 470 -10.87 -2.53 -16.10
N SER A 471 -12.00 -3.24 -16.17
CA SER A 471 -13.33 -2.70 -16.52
C SER A 471 -13.98 -1.80 -15.44
N GLN A 472 -13.39 -1.74 -14.24
CA GLN A 472 -13.77 -0.82 -13.16
C GLN A 472 -13.03 0.52 -13.30
N TYR A 473 -11.85 0.53 -13.95
CA TYR A 473 -11.00 1.70 -14.17
C TYR A 473 -11.18 2.37 -15.53
N LYS A 474 -11.44 1.59 -16.59
CA LYS A 474 -11.63 2.13 -17.94
C LYS A 474 -12.63 1.33 -18.77
N TYR A 475 -13.02 1.92 -19.90
CA TYR A 475 -13.81 1.27 -20.92
C TYR A 475 -12.96 0.30 -21.77
N LYS A 476 -13.61 -0.44 -22.67
CA LYS A 476 -12.91 -1.37 -23.55
C LYS A 476 -12.20 -0.58 -24.66
N GLU A 477 -10.94 -0.94 -24.91
CA GLU A 477 -10.14 -0.35 -25.98
C GLU A 477 -10.80 -0.48 -27.36
N GLY A 478 -10.84 0.63 -28.10
CA GLY A 478 -11.54 0.80 -29.36
C GLY A 478 -13.05 1.06 -29.24
N SER A 479 -13.57 1.45 -28.06
CA SER A 479 -15.00 1.75 -27.86
C SER A 479 -15.32 3.25 -27.88
N LYS A 480 -16.59 3.59 -28.08
CA LYS A 480 -17.04 5.00 -28.10
C LYS A 480 -17.03 5.64 -26.72
N GLU A 481 -17.18 4.80 -25.71
CA GLU A 481 -17.18 5.16 -24.30
C GLU A 481 -15.75 5.46 -23.81
N GLU A 482 -14.74 4.73 -24.32
CA GLU A 482 -13.32 5.09 -24.18
C GLU A 482 -13.02 6.43 -24.87
N GLU A 483 -13.40 6.60 -26.14
CA GLU A 483 -13.18 7.86 -26.87
C GLU A 483 -13.82 9.05 -26.13
N LEU A 484 -15.03 8.86 -25.59
CA LEU A 484 -15.75 9.87 -24.81
C LEU A 484 -15.06 10.18 -23.48
N SER A 485 -14.67 9.16 -22.71
CA SER A 485 -13.92 9.29 -21.45
C SER A 485 -12.64 10.10 -21.67
N PHE A 486 -11.81 9.72 -22.65
CA PHE A 486 -10.56 10.44 -22.96
C PHE A 486 -10.83 11.88 -23.41
N LYS A 487 -11.90 12.11 -24.17
CA LYS A 487 -12.34 13.42 -24.63
C LYS A 487 -12.90 14.32 -23.51
N ILE A 488 -13.30 13.74 -22.37
CA ILE A 488 -13.64 14.47 -21.14
C ILE A 488 -12.35 14.71 -20.33
N ALA A 489 -11.56 13.67 -20.06
CA ALA A 489 -10.31 13.72 -19.28
C ALA A 489 -9.29 14.75 -19.81
N ARG A 490 -9.07 14.78 -21.13
CA ARG A 490 -8.11 15.70 -21.78
C ARG A 490 -8.45 17.19 -21.64
N LYS A 491 -9.60 17.55 -21.05
CA LYS A 491 -9.95 18.95 -20.71
C LYS A 491 -9.23 19.44 -19.45
N PHE A 492 -8.71 18.51 -18.63
CA PHE A 492 -8.05 18.79 -17.36
C PHE A 492 -6.51 18.79 -17.47
N GLY A 493 -5.94 18.14 -18.50
CA GLY A 493 -4.50 18.08 -18.77
C GLY A 493 -4.04 18.90 -19.99
N LYS A 494 -2.73 18.92 -20.24
CA LYS A 494 -2.06 19.71 -21.31
C LYS A 494 -1.99 18.95 -22.65
N PHE A 495 -3.07 18.31 -23.07
CA PHE A 495 -3.04 17.40 -24.21
C PHE A 495 -2.96 18.15 -25.57
N GLU A 496 -1.86 17.99 -26.29
CA GLU A 496 -1.76 18.43 -27.70
C GLU A 496 -2.23 17.32 -28.68
N TYR A 497 -3.22 17.67 -29.51
CA TYR A 497 -3.74 16.80 -30.56
C TYR A 497 -2.93 16.94 -31.85
N ILE A 498 -2.08 15.95 -32.13
CA ILE A 498 -1.33 15.85 -33.38
C ILE A 498 -2.14 15.00 -34.38
N ALA A 499 -2.34 15.51 -35.59
CA ALA A 499 -3.07 14.81 -36.64
C ALA A 499 -2.18 13.70 -37.24
N LYS A 500 -2.54 12.44 -36.96
CA LYS A 500 -1.80 11.25 -37.41
C LYS A 500 -1.66 11.23 -38.94
N LYS A 501 -0.43 11.33 -39.45
CA LYS A 501 -0.12 11.11 -40.87
C LYS A 501 -0.30 9.63 -41.21
N GLU A 502 -1.28 9.29 -42.06
CA GLU A 502 -1.41 7.92 -42.57
C GLU A 502 -0.36 7.62 -43.64
N THR A 503 0.84 7.21 -43.21
CA THR A 503 1.86 6.67 -44.10
C THR A 503 1.60 5.20 -44.38
N LYS A 504 1.57 4.80 -45.66
CA LYS A 504 1.44 3.40 -46.05
C LYS A 504 2.73 2.62 -45.71
N PRO A 505 2.69 1.56 -44.90
CA PRO A 505 3.89 0.83 -44.52
C PRO A 505 4.52 0.11 -45.72
N LEU A 506 5.85 0.20 -45.84
CA LEU A 506 6.65 -0.47 -46.86
C LEU A 506 7.11 -1.85 -46.38
N VAL A 507 7.40 -1.95 -45.07
CA VAL A 507 7.71 -3.20 -44.38
C VAL A 507 6.83 -3.38 -43.15
N LYS A 508 6.66 -4.63 -42.74
CA LYS A 508 6.07 -5.03 -41.45
C LYS A 508 7.15 -5.63 -40.55
N PHE A 509 7.18 -5.18 -39.30
CA PHE A 509 8.07 -5.65 -38.23
C PHE A 509 7.37 -6.73 -37.38
N SER A 510 8.14 -7.66 -36.83
CA SER A 510 7.70 -8.64 -35.82
C SER A 510 8.91 -9.29 -35.14
N THR A 511 8.75 -9.83 -33.94
CA THR A 511 9.79 -10.57 -33.21
C THR A 511 9.19 -11.74 -32.45
N ASP A 512 10.01 -12.73 -32.09
CA ASP A 512 9.66 -13.90 -31.27
C ASP A 512 10.30 -13.85 -29.86
N LEU A 513 10.70 -12.65 -29.42
CA LEU A 513 11.31 -12.39 -28.11
C LEU A 513 10.48 -13.03 -26.96
N PRO A 514 11.08 -13.89 -26.12
CA PRO A 514 10.34 -14.59 -25.08
C PRO A 514 9.93 -13.64 -23.96
N GLU A 515 8.66 -13.69 -23.54
CA GLU A 515 8.10 -12.87 -22.45
C GLU A 515 8.90 -12.97 -21.14
N ALA A 516 9.49 -14.14 -20.88
CA ALA A 516 10.45 -14.34 -19.80
C ALA A 516 11.39 -15.53 -20.05
N VAL A 517 12.55 -15.50 -19.39
CA VAL A 517 13.59 -16.53 -19.45
C VAL A 517 13.99 -16.97 -18.03
N GLU A 518 14.44 -18.22 -17.83
CA GLU A 518 14.99 -18.65 -16.54
C GLU A 518 16.18 -17.79 -16.11
N PHE A 519 16.16 -17.25 -14.89
CA PHE A 519 17.25 -16.41 -14.39
C PHE A 519 18.57 -17.19 -14.37
N GLY A 520 19.56 -16.71 -15.13
CA GLY A 520 20.82 -17.41 -15.34
C GLY A 520 20.95 -18.17 -16.68
N LYS A 521 20.10 -17.89 -17.68
CA LYS A 521 20.21 -18.36 -19.07
C LYS A 521 20.43 -17.21 -20.06
N ASP A 522 20.96 -17.52 -21.23
CA ASP A 522 21.08 -16.57 -22.33
C ASP A 522 19.69 -16.27 -22.94
N ILE A 523 19.44 -15.01 -23.32
CA ILE A 523 18.21 -14.60 -24.02
C ILE A 523 18.51 -14.64 -25.52
N ASN A 524 17.74 -15.43 -26.28
CA ASN A 524 17.95 -15.65 -27.72
C ASN A 524 16.62 -15.51 -28.46
N PHE A 525 16.60 -14.79 -29.57
CA PHE A 525 15.39 -14.46 -30.32
C PHE A 525 15.70 -14.01 -31.77
N THR A 526 14.67 -13.78 -32.57
CA THR A 526 14.75 -13.25 -33.93
C THR A 526 13.86 -12.03 -34.14
N VAL A 527 14.26 -11.16 -35.06
CA VAL A 527 13.45 -10.03 -35.55
C VAL A 527 13.22 -10.23 -37.04
N LYS A 528 11.94 -10.32 -37.43
CA LYS A 528 11.48 -10.62 -38.78
C LYS A 528 10.87 -9.39 -39.46
N PHE A 529 11.41 -9.06 -40.63
CA PHE A 529 10.85 -8.07 -41.55
C PHE A 529 10.11 -8.76 -42.70
N GLU A 530 8.94 -8.25 -43.08
CA GLU A 530 8.17 -8.68 -44.26
C GLU A 530 7.99 -7.49 -45.23
N ASN A 531 8.36 -7.64 -46.50
CA ASN A 531 8.26 -6.58 -47.50
C ASN A 531 6.85 -6.53 -48.10
N LEU A 532 6.16 -5.41 -47.92
CA LEU A 532 4.79 -5.17 -48.38
C LEU A 532 4.74 -4.55 -49.79
N THR A 533 5.90 -4.29 -50.39
CA THR A 533 6.05 -3.64 -51.70
C THR A 533 6.43 -4.64 -52.82
N LYS A 534 6.23 -4.20 -54.07
CA LYS A 534 6.61 -4.96 -55.28
C LYS A 534 8.06 -4.74 -55.71
N SER A 535 8.85 -3.98 -54.97
CA SER A 535 10.26 -3.70 -55.20
C SER A 535 11.13 -4.30 -54.10
N SER A 536 12.42 -4.50 -54.36
CA SER A 536 13.38 -4.76 -53.29
C SER A 536 13.49 -3.53 -52.39
N GLN A 537 13.69 -3.72 -51.10
CA GLN A 537 13.89 -2.64 -50.12
C GLN A 537 15.25 -2.82 -49.43
N SER A 538 15.93 -1.72 -49.13
CA SER A 538 17.07 -1.72 -48.20
C SER A 538 16.54 -1.55 -46.79
N ILE A 539 16.70 -2.57 -45.95
CA ILE A 539 16.21 -2.57 -44.57
C ILE A 539 17.34 -2.44 -43.56
N PHE A 540 17.02 -1.84 -42.42
CA PHE A 540 17.89 -1.70 -41.27
C PHE A 540 17.18 -2.09 -39.97
N LEU A 541 17.95 -2.48 -38.97
CA LEU A 541 17.52 -2.72 -37.60
C LEU A 541 18.65 -2.35 -36.64
N SER A 542 18.41 -1.42 -35.74
CA SER A 542 19.17 -1.25 -34.50
C SER A 542 18.45 -1.94 -33.35
N ALA A 543 19.17 -2.68 -32.53
CA ALA A 543 18.66 -3.44 -31.39
C ALA A 543 19.48 -3.15 -30.12
N VAL A 544 18.91 -2.34 -29.23
CA VAL A 544 19.56 -1.88 -28.00
C VAL A 544 18.94 -2.59 -26.79
N GLY A 545 19.72 -3.37 -26.06
CA GLY A 545 19.29 -4.02 -24.82
C GLY A 545 19.76 -3.24 -23.60
N LYS A 546 18.82 -2.79 -22.75
CA LYS A 546 19.09 -2.12 -21.47
C LYS A 546 18.55 -2.98 -20.31
N THR A 547 19.33 -3.19 -19.24
CA THR A 547 18.77 -3.67 -17.95
C THR A 547 18.04 -2.52 -17.28
N MET A 548 16.86 -2.82 -16.73
CA MET A 548 15.89 -1.84 -16.28
C MET A 548 15.27 -2.28 -14.96
N GLN A 549 15.08 -1.35 -14.03
CA GLN A 549 14.25 -1.58 -12.86
C GLN A 549 12.76 -1.67 -13.25
N TYR A 550 11.94 -2.31 -12.42
CA TYR A 550 10.54 -2.54 -12.77
C TYR A 550 9.72 -1.24 -12.97
N ASN A 551 10.20 -0.12 -12.44
CA ASN A 551 9.66 1.23 -12.60
C ASN A 551 10.05 1.94 -13.92
N GLY A 552 10.76 1.26 -14.83
CA GLY A 552 11.23 1.86 -16.08
C GLY A 552 12.63 2.48 -16.04
N SER A 553 13.22 2.71 -14.86
CA SER A 553 14.55 3.33 -14.75
C SER A 553 15.66 2.44 -15.31
N ILE A 554 16.48 2.99 -16.20
CA ILE A 554 17.63 2.28 -16.81
C ILE A 554 18.74 2.07 -15.77
N VAL A 555 19.27 0.84 -15.70
CA VAL A 555 20.41 0.47 -14.85
C VAL A 555 21.72 0.44 -15.65
N ALA A 556 21.68 -0.12 -16.86
CA ALA A 556 22.83 -0.20 -17.76
C ALA A 556 22.41 -0.56 -19.18
N GLN A 557 23.10 -0.04 -20.20
CA GLN A 557 23.04 -0.60 -21.55
C GLN A 557 23.98 -1.82 -21.64
N ILE A 558 23.45 -2.97 -22.06
CA ILE A 558 24.14 -4.27 -22.04
C ILE A 558 24.32 -4.89 -23.45
N MET A 559 23.60 -4.38 -24.43
CA MET A 559 23.67 -4.73 -25.85
C MET A 559 23.49 -3.48 -26.72
N ASP A 560 24.22 -3.43 -27.83
CA ASP A 560 24.07 -2.51 -28.96
C ASP A 560 24.39 -3.35 -30.21
N GLN A 561 23.46 -3.50 -31.15
CA GLN A 561 23.63 -4.31 -32.36
C GLN A 561 22.86 -3.71 -33.54
N ASP A 562 23.59 -3.30 -34.58
CA ASP A 562 23.02 -2.81 -35.84
C ASP A 562 23.14 -3.86 -36.96
N PHE A 563 22.08 -3.95 -37.77
CA PHE A 563 21.95 -4.86 -38.89
C PHE A 563 21.42 -4.12 -40.12
N THR A 564 21.87 -4.53 -41.30
CA THR A 564 21.35 -4.09 -42.60
C THR A 564 21.19 -5.26 -43.55
N ALA A 565 20.14 -5.27 -44.37
CA ALA A 565 19.94 -6.29 -45.39
C ALA A 565 19.18 -5.75 -46.62
N THR A 566 19.38 -6.38 -47.77
CA THR A 566 18.52 -6.19 -48.94
C THR A 566 17.37 -7.18 -48.88
N LEU A 567 16.13 -6.70 -48.77
CA LEU A 567 14.92 -7.50 -48.64
C LEU A 567 14.13 -7.52 -49.97
N PRO A 568 14.09 -8.64 -50.71
CA PRO A 568 13.39 -8.71 -51.99
C PRO A 568 11.87 -8.48 -51.90
N ALA A 569 11.26 -8.12 -53.03
CA ALA A 569 9.82 -7.91 -53.16
C ALA A 569 9.00 -9.11 -52.64
N SER A 570 7.98 -8.85 -51.82
CA SER A 570 7.11 -9.87 -51.22
C SER A 570 7.84 -11.02 -50.50
N LYS A 571 9.04 -10.78 -49.96
CA LYS A 571 9.80 -11.75 -49.13
C LYS A 571 9.90 -11.29 -47.68
N SER A 572 10.47 -12.16 -46.85
CA SER A 572 10.82 -11.87 -45.45
C SER A 572 12.27 -12.21 -45.16
N HIS A 573 12.87 -11.51 -44.20
CA HIS A 573 14.23 -11.74 -43.70
C HIS A 573 14.19 -11.74 -42.16
N GLN A 574 15.14 -12.42 -41.52
CA GLN A 574 15.24 -12.55 -40.07
C GLN A 574 16.65 -12.23 -39.62
N PHE A 575 16.77 -11.36 -38.62
CA PHE A 575 17.99 -11.14 -37.87
C PHE A 575 17.93 -11.95 -36.57
N THR A 576 18.98 -12.70 -36.24
CA THR A 576 19.07 -13.49 -35.00
C THR A 576 19.89 -12.73 -33.97
N ILE A 577 19.33 -12.57 -32.76
CA ILE A 577 19.92 -11.78 -31.68
C ILE A 577 20.13 -12.68 -30.46
N SER A 578 21.30 -12.54 -29.82
CA SER A 578 21.70 -13.33 -28.66
C SER A 578 22.34 -12.44 -27.59
N LEU A 579 21.80 -12.51 -26.38
CA LEU A 579 22.26 -11.80 -25.19
C LEU A 579 22.74 -12.82 -24.14
N PRO A 580 24.06 -13.00 -23.98
CA PRO A 580 24.61 -13.93 -23.00
C PRO A 580 24.31 -13.52 -21.55
N VAL A 581 24.10 -14.50 -20.67
CA VAL A 581 23.85 -14.32 -19.23
C VAL A 581 24.89 -13.42 -18.55
N SER A 582 26.15 -13.52 -18.96
CA SER A 582 27.26 -12.71 -18.44
C SER A 582 27.13 -11.21 -18.69
N LYS A 583 26.23 -10.77 -19.58
CA LYS A 583 25.95 -9.35 -19.85
C LYS A 583 24.95 -8.72 -18.88
N TYR A 584 24.02 -9.50 -18.30
CA TYR A 584 22.95 -8.97 -17.45
C TYR A 584 23.03 -9.40 -15.97
N LEU A 585 23.71 -10.52 -15.66
CA LEU A 585 23.68 -11.14 -14.33
C LEU A 585 24.21 -10.25 -13.19
N GLY A 586 25.00 -9.20 -13.50
CA GLY A 586 25.49 -8.23 -12.52
C GLY A 586 24.59 -7.00 -12.28
N SER A 587 23.67 -6.69 -13.19
CA SER A 587 22.79 -5.50 -13.14
C SER A 587 21.29 -5.83 -12.99
N VAL A 588 20.89 -7.08 -13.23
CA VAL A 588 19.56 -7.58 -12.84
C VAL A 588 19.58 -7.95 -11.35
N LYS A 589 18.88 -7.15 -10.55
CA LYS A 589 18.58 -7.37 -9.12
C LYS A 589 17.07 -7.54 -8.94
N GLU A 590 16.64 -8.08 -7.80
CA GLU A 590 15.22 -8.19 -7.40
C GLU A 590 14.24 -8.56 -8.54
N ASN A 591 13.45 -7.59 -9.02
CA ASN A 591 12.42 -7.73 -10.06
C ASN A 591 12.77 -6.93 -11.32
N ASN A 592 14.06 -6.65 -11.54
CA ASN A 592 14.57 -5.98 -12.74
C ASN A 592 14.42 -6.88 -13.97
N SER A 593 14.19 -6.25 -15.12
CA SER A 593 13.99 -6.90 -16.41
C SER A 593 15.05 -6.46 -17.43
N VAL A 594 15.11 -7.14 -18.58
CA VAL A 594 15.80 -6.60 -19.76
C VAL A 594 14.75 -5.99 -20.69
N LYS A 595 14.90 -4.70 -21.02
CA LYS A 595 14.10 -4.02 -22.03
C LYS A 595 14.92 -3.87 -23.31
N PHE A 596 14.37 -4.34 -24.42
CA PHE A 596 14.91 -4.16 -25.75
C PHE A 596 14.19 -2.99 -26.43
N PHE A 597 14.97 -2.13 -27.05
CA PHE A 597 14.51 -1.05 -27.92
C PHE A 597 14.95 -1.39 -29.34
N PHE A 598 14.00 -1.39 -30.27
CA PHE A 598 14.22 -1.67 -31.67
C PHE A 598 13.87 -0.42 -32.49
N MET A 599 14.76 -0.01 -33.38
CA MET A 599 14.46 0.93 -34.44
C MET A 599 14.80 0.28 -35.77
N GLY A 600 13.86 0.20 -36.70
CA GLY A 600 14.14 -0.39 -38.00
C GLY A 600 13.06 -0.11 -39.04
N GLY A 601 13.35 -0.41 -40.30
CA GLY A 601 12.44 -0.09 -41.38
C GLY A 601 13.14 -0.07 -42.74
N VAL A 602 12.82 0.92 -43.58
CA VAL A 602 13.43 1.13 -44.89
C VAL A 602 14.35 2.35 -44.83
N THR A 603 15.63 2.15 -45.15
CA THR A 603 16.69 3.16 -45.02
C THR A 603 16.33 4.44 -45.76
N GLY A 604 16.19 5.56 -45.03
CA GLY A 604 15.86 6.87 -45.61
C GLY A 604 14.44 6.98 -46.17
N THR A 605 13.48 6.16 -45.73
CA THR A 605 12.07 6.28 -46.16
C THR A 605 11.04 5.86 -45.11
N GLN A 606 11.36 4.94 -44.20
CA GLN A 606 10.46 4.53 -43.12
C GLN A 606 11.25 4.10 -41.88
N SER A 607 10.99 4.75 -40.74
CA SER A 607 11.35 4.27 -39.39
C SER A 607 10.15 3.57 -38.74
N ILE A 608 10.42 2.57 -37.91
CA ILE A 608 9.46 1.92 -37.02
C ILE A 608 10.16 1.70 -35.67
N ALA A 609 9.65 2.35 -34.62
CA ALA A 609 10.08 2.10 -33.25
C ALA A 609 9.27 0.95 -32.64
N HIS A 610 9.93 0.08 -31.88
CA HIS A 610 9.28 -0.91 -31.03
C HIS A 610 10.07 -1.08 -29.72
N GLN A 611 9.39 -1.43 -28.63
CA GLN A 611 10.01 -1.65 -27.33
C GLN A 611 9.36 -2.85 -26.65
N GLU A 612 10.17 -3.71 -26.04
CA GLU A 612 9.68 -4.97 -25.49
C GLU A 612 10.49 -5.43 -24.26
N VAL A 613 9.83 -6.05 -23.30
CA VAL A 613 10.41 -6.44 -22.00
C VAL A 613 10.45 -7.96 -21.86
N VAL A 614 11.63 -8.47 -21.44
CA VAL A 614 11.87 -9.85 -21.01
C VAL A 614 12.03 -9.87 -19.48
N ASP A 615 11.15 -10.61 -18.82
CA ASP A 615 11.19 -10.84 -17.37
C ASP A 615 11.98 -12.12 -17.02
N PHE A 616 12.25 -12.38 -15.74
CA PHE A 616 13.06 -13.50 -15.29
C PHE A 616 12.31 -14.47 -14.37
N THR A 617 12.27 -15.74 -14.77
CA THR A 617 11.66 -16.78 -13.94
C THR A 617 12.62 -17.22 -12.83
N LYS A 618 12.10 -17.27 -11.60
CA LYS A 618 12.85 -17.60 -10.38
C LYS A 618 12.54 -19.04 -9.94
N PRO A 619 13.45 -19.72 -9.22
CA PRO A 619 13.22 -21.08 -8.74
C PRO A 619 12.09 -21.12 -7.70
N ALA A 620 11.14 -22.04 -7.86
CA ALA A 620 10.08 -22.24 -6.86
C ALA A 620 10.64 -22.84 -5.56
N LEU A 621 10.15 -22.36 -4.42
CA LEU A 621 10.48 -22.93 -3.11
C LEU A 621 9.64 -24.19 -2.85
N LYS A 622 10.30 -25.32 -2.59
CA LYS A 622 9.66 -26.50 -2.01
C LYS A 622 9.60 -26.31 -0.49
N ILE A 623 8.40 -26.07 0.03
CA ILE A 623 8.14 -25.93 1.47
C ILE A 623 7.47 -27.21 1.97
N GLU A 624 8.03 -27.83 3.01
CA GLU A 624 7.48 -29.02 3.68
C GLU A 624 7.06 -28.66 5.10
N VAL A 625 5.78 -28.86 5.41
CA VAL A 625 5.17 -28.60 6.72
C VAL A 625 4.08 -29.65 6.99
N PRO A 626 3.78 -30.01 8.25
CA PRO A 626 2.60 -30.80 8.58
C PRO A 626 1.31 -30.09 8.12
N SER A 627 0.40 -30.83 7.50
CA SER A 627 -0.91 -30.30 7.03
C SER A 627 -1.82 -29.84 8.16
N SER A 628 -1.57 -30.30 9.39
CA SER A 628 -2.21 -29.80 10.60
C SER A 628 -1.19 -29.53 11.71
N ALA A 629 -1.47 -28.50 12.49
CA ALA A 629 -0.70 -28.05 13.65
C ALA A 629 -1.61 -27.94 14.88
N LYS A 630 -0.99 -27.88 16.06
CA LYS A 630 -1.71 -27.56 17.31
C LYS A 630 -1.36 -26.16 17.80
N LEU A 631 -2.37 -25.44 18.27
CA LEU A 631 -2.25 -24.10 18.82
C LEU A 631 -1.18 -24.06 19.92
N GLY A 632 -0.25 -23.12 19.80
CA GLY A 632 0.84 -22.95 20.75
C GLY A 632 1.83 -24.12 20.81
N LYS A 633 1.87 -25.04 19.84
CA LYS A 633 2.87 -26.12 19.76
C LYS A 633 3.91 -25.87 18.66
N PRO A 634 5.19 -26.25 18.87
CA PRO A 634 6.21 -26.13 17.83
C PRO A 634 5.90 -26.99 16.61
N VAL A 635 6.07 -26.40 15.42
CA VAL A 635 5.90 -27.02 14.11
C VAL A 635 7.21 -26.90 13.34
N LYS A 636 7.77 -28.01 12.87
CA LYS A 636 8.93 -27.99 11.97
C LYS A 636 8.51 -27.61 10.56
N VAL A 637 9.25 -26.69 9.97
CA VAL A 637 9.15 -26.31 8.54
C VAL A 637 10.51 -26.55 7.90
N LYS A 638 10.52 -27.26 6.77
CA LYS A 638 11.69 -27.31 5.89
C LYS A 638 11.39 -26.51 4.62
N VAL A 639 12.40 -25.82 4.11
CA VAL A 639 12.34 -25.16 2.81
C VAL A 639 13.57 -25.54 1.99
N SER A 640 13.41 -25.67 0.68
CA SER A 640 14.51 -25.96 -0.24
C SER A 640 14.24 -25.51 -1.67
N PHE A 641 15.31 -25.21 -2.41
CA PHE A 641 15.30 -25.02 -3.86
C PHE A 641 16.70 -25.30 -4.43
N THR A 642 16.81 -25.56 -5.73
CA THR A 642 18.11 -25.72 -6.40
C THR A 642 18.61 -24.38 -6.93
N ASN A 643 19.87 -24.02 -6.65
CA ASN A 643 20.51 -22.82 -7.18
C ASN A 643 20.41 -22.80 -8.73
N PRO A 644 19.74 -21.82 -9.35
CA PRO A 644 19.55 -21.77 -10.79
C PRO A 644 20.83 -21.34 -11.52
N LEU A 645 21.82 -20.76 -10.84
CA LEU A 645 22.98 -20.13 -11.45
C LEU A 645 24.14 -21.10 -11.71
N SER A 646 25.03 -20.68 -12.63
CA SER A 646 26.37 -21.22 -12.84
C SER A 646 27.40 -20.72 -11.82
N ILE A 647 27.05 -19.71 -11.00
CA ILE A 647 27.84 -19.20 -9.88
C ILE A 647 27.27 -19.68 -8.53
N ALA A 648 28.06 -19.51 -7.47
CA ALA A 648 27.60 -19.75 -6.10
C ALA A 648 26.61 -18.67 -5.63
N LEU A 649 25.78 -18.98 -4.64
CA LEU A 649 25.01 -17.98 -3.89
C LEU A 649 25.73 -17.69 -2.57
N ASP A 650 26.02 -16.42 -2.31
CA ASP A 650 26.65 -15.95 -1.08
C ASP A 650 25.68 -15.14 -0.21
N GLY A 651 25.78 -15.32 1.12
CA GLY A 651 24.97 -14.58 2.10
C GLY A 651 23.48 -14.91 2.06
N GLY A 652 23.10 -16.15 1.72
CA GLY A 652 21.70 -16.55 1.62
C GLY A 652 20.94 -16.49 2.95
N VAL A 653 19.72 -15.96 2.94
CA VAL A 653 18.81 -15.88 4.10
C VAL A 653 17.41 -16.30 3.67
N PHE A 654 16.79 -17.21 4.42
CA PHE A 654 15.35 -17.45 4.39
C PHE A 654 14.63 -16.59 5.44
N THR A 655 13.46 -16.05 5.11
CA THR A 655 12.57 -15.28 6.00
C THR A 655 11.20 -15.94 6.00
N PHE A 656 10.62 -16.16 7.18
CA PHE A 656 9.34 -16.86 7.37
C PHE A 656 8.38 -15.95 8.16
N GLU A 657 7.19 -15.66 7.62
CA GLU A 657 6.17 -14.80 8.24
C GLU A 657 4.75 -15.34 7.97
N GLY A 658 3.75 -14.78 8.66
CA GLY A 658 2.37 -15.30 8.64
C GLY A 658 2.17 -16.50 9.58
N ALA A 659 1.29 -17.42 9.21
CA ALA A 659 0.91 -18.64 9.96
C ALA A 659 0.50 -18.44 11.44
N GLY A 660 0.16 -17.21 11.85
CA GLY A 660 -0.04 -16.86 13.26
C GLY A 660 1.23 -16.93 14.11
N VAL A 661 2.41 -16.89 13.50
CA VAL A 661 3.70 -16.71 14.19
C VAL A 661 3.77 -15.27 14.74
N LYS A 662 4.54 -15.03 15.80
CA LYS A 662 4.59 -13.71 16.47
C LYS A 662 5.51 -12.70 15.80
N ASP A 663 6.69 -13.16 15.41
CA ASP A 663 7.78 -12.35 14.89
C ASP A 663 8.35 -13.10 13.67
N ALA A 664 8.73 -12.38 12.62
CA ALA A 664 9.31 -13.00 11.43
C ALA A 664 10.58 -13.78 11.80
N VAL A 665 10.61 -15.08 11.46
CA VAL A 665 11.77 -15.94 11.73
C VAL A 665 12.73 -15.84 10.56
N THR A 666 14.02 -15.67 10.81
CA THR A 666 15.06 -15.66 9.76
C THR A 666 16.06 -16.79 9.93
N LYS A 667 16.61 -17.28 8.82
CA LYS A 667 17.60 -18.36 8.81
C LYS A 667 18.63 -18.15 7.70
N THR A 668 19.80 -17.66 8.10
CA THR A 668 20.99 -17.62 7.23
C THR A 668 21.44 -19.03 6.86
N VAL A 669 21.87 -19.21 5.62
CA VAL A 669 22.50 -20.43 5.09
C VAL A 669 23.93 -20.15 4.63
N GLY A 670 24.76 -21.19 4.57
CA GLY A 670 26.12 -21.11 4.03
C GLY A 670 26.15 -20.92 2.50
N LYS A 671 27.34 -20.70 1.96
CA LYS A 671 27.59 -20.55 0.51
C LYS A 671 27.04 -21.75 -0.27
N VAL A 672 26.06 -21.52 -1.14
CA VAL A 672 25.44 -22.57 -1.96
C VAL A 672 26.24 -22.72 -3.27
N LYS A 673 26.68 -23.94 -3.60
CA LYS A 673 27.44 -24.22 -4.83
C LYS A 673 26.60 -23.95 -6.10
N PRO A 674 27.23 -23.69 -7.27
CA PRO A 674 26.55 -23.72 -8.56
C PRO A 674 25.69 -24.98 -8.72
N LYS A 675 24.43 -24.83 -9.15
CA LYS A 675 23.45 -25.93 -9.29
C LYS A 675 23.23 -26.80 -8.02
N GLY A 676 23.69 -26.34 -6.86
CA GLY A 676 23.55 -27.06 -5.59
C GLY A 676 22.19 -26.83 -4.91
N LEU A 677 21.82 -27.73 -4.01
CA LEU A 677 20.63 -27.58 -3.17
C LEU A 677 20.86 -26.49 -2.11
N CYS A 678 19.98 -25.49 -2.07
CA CYS A 678 19.80 -24.59 -0.95
C CYS A 678 18.68 -25.13 -0.06
N SER A 679 18.87 -25.18 1.26
CA SER A 679 17.82 -25.62 2.19
C SER A 679 17.99 -25.09 3.61
N ALA A 680 16.88 -25.05 4.34
CA ALA A 680 16.84 -24.72 5.77
C ALA A 680 15.73 -25.52 6.48
N GLU A 681 15.93 -25.79 7.78
CA GLU A 681 14.88 -26.22 8.69
C GLU A 681 14.76 -25.19 9.82
N VAL A 682 13.52 -24.82 10.15
CA VAL A 682 13.16 -23.94 11.27
C VAL A 682 12.00 -24.54 12.08
N SER A 683 11.77 -24.01 13.28
CA SER A 683 10.60 -24.33 14.09
C SER A 683 9.78 -23.07 14.30
N ILE A 684 8.51 -23.10 13.92
CA ILE A 684 7.52 -22.04 14.17
C ILE A 684 6.53 -22.46 15.25
N GLN A 685 5.71 -21.54 15.76
CA GLN A 685 4.69 -21.83 16.78
C GLN A 685 3.42 -21.03 16.48
N PRO A 686 2.38 -21.64 15.87
CA PRO A 686 1.14 -20.95 15.51
C PRO A 686 0.34 -20.49 16.74
N ARG A 687 -0.21 -19.27 16.70
CA ARG A 687 -0.99 -18.65 17.79
C ARG A 687 -2.45 -18.33 17.43
N LYS A 688 -2.85 -18.51 16.17
CA LYS A 688 -4.21 -18.27 15.67
C LYS A 688 -4.76 -19.56 15.05
N LEU A 689 -6.03 -19.88 15.34
CA LEU A 689 -6.70 -21.11 14.91
C LEU A 689 -7.15 -21.07 13.42
N GLY A 690 -7.48 -22.24 12.87
CA GLY A 690 -8.02 -22.39 11.52
C GLY A 690 -6.95 -22.46 10.42
N ILE A 691 -7.36 -22.29 9.15
CA ILE A 691 -6.43 -22.27 8.02
C ILE A 691 -5.58 -21.00 8.09
N ARG A 692 -4.26 -21.17 8.09
CA ARG A 692 -3.27 -20.08 8.18
C ARG A 692 -2.12 -20.33 7.20
N ARG A 693 -1.80 -19.33 6.40
CA ARG A 693 -0.76 -19.39 5.36
C ARG A 693 0.59 -18.93 5.89
N LEU A 694 1.61 -19.76 5.69
CA LEU A 694 3.02 -19.43 5.94
C LEU A 694 3.62 -18.90 4.64
N ILE A 695 4.26 -17.73 4.71
CA ILE A 695 4.98 -17.13 3.59
C ILE A 695 6.48 -17.27 3.84
N VAL A 696 7.22 -17.69 2.82
CA VAL A 696 8.68 -17.88 2.90
C VAL A 696 9.35 -17.11 1.76
N GLY A 697 10.20 -16.17 2.12
CA GLY A 697 11.11 -15.48 1.19
C GLY A 697 12.53 -16.07 1.27
N PHE A 698 13.28 -15.97 0.18
CA PHE A 698 14.72 -16.19 0.13
C PHE A 698 15.42 -15.04 -0.62
N SER A 699 16.55 -14.59 -0.08
CA SER A 699 17.41 -13.58 -0.70
C SER A 699 18.89 -13.89 -0.46
N SER A 700 19.76 -13.36 -1.31
CA SER A 700 21.21 -13.55 -1.31
C SER A 700 21.88 -12.49 -2.19
N LYS A 701 23.22 -12.38 -2.16
CA LYS A 701 23.96 -11.42 -3.01
C LYS A 701 23.83 -11.67 -4.53
N ASN A 702 23.30 -12.81 -4.95
CA ASN A 702 23.29 -13.26 -6.34
C ASN A 702 21.89 -13.63 -6.87
N LEU A 703 20.90 -13.73 -5.98
CA LEU A 703 19.53 -14.15 -6.28
C LEU A 703 18.60 -13.60 -5.19
N GLN A 704 17.62 -12.79 -5.57
CA GLN A 704 16.77 -12.00 -4.67
C GLN A 704 15.29 -12.10 -5.04
N GLY A 705 14.40 -11.83 -4.09
CA GLY A 705 12.95 -11.86 -4.31
C GLY A 705 12.46 -13.24 -4.78
N VAL A 706 13.03 -14.32 -4.23
CA VAL A 706 12.48 -15.68 -4.39
C VAL A 706 11.45 -15.88 -3.29
N GLN A 707 10.23 -16.26 -3.64
CA GLN A 707 9.14 -16.43 -2.67
C GLN A 707 8.40 -17.76 -2.91
N GLY A 708 7.74 -18.24 -1.87
CA GLY A 708 6.73 -19.28 -1.93
C GLY A 708 5.91 -19.30 -0.64
N SER A 709 4.79 -20.01 -0.65
CA SER A 709 3.90 -20.12 0.51
C SER A 709 3.29 -21.50 0.64
N THR A 710 2.70 -21.77 1.80
CA THR A 710 1.99 -23.02 2.08
C THR A 710 0.94 -22.81 3.17
N GLU A 711 -0.03 -23.73 3.29
CA GLU A 711 -1.13 -23.62 4.25
C GLU A 711 -1.00 -24.66 5.37
N ILE A 712 -1.36 -24.23 6.59
CA ILE A 712 -1.33 -25.02 7.81
C ILE A 712 -2.70 -24.89 8.46
N ASN A 713 -3.37 -26.01 8.75
CA ASN A 713 -4.60 -25.99 9.54
C ASN A 713 -4.27 -26.06 11.05
N VAL A 714 -4.55 -25.01 11.80
CA VAL A 714 -4.22 -24.89 13.23
C VAL A 714 -5.43 -25.27 14.10
N SER A 715 -5.24 -26.25 14.99
CA SER A 715 -6.26 -26.88 15.85
C SER A 715 -5.95 -26.84 17.35
#